data_AF-A0AAD7FXH6-F1
#
_entry.id   AF-A0AAD7FXH6-F1
#
_cell.length_a   1.000
_cell.length_b   1.000
_cell.length_c   1.000
_cell.angle_alpha   90.00
_cell.angle_beta   90.00
_cell.angle_gamma   90.00
#
_symmetry.space_group_name_H-M   'P 1'
#
loop_
_entity.id
_entity.type
_entity.pdbx_description
1 polymer ?
#
loop_
_entity_poly.entity_id
_entity_poly.type
_entity_poly.pdbx_seq_one_letter_code
_entity_poly.pdbx_strand_id
1 'polypeptide(L)'
;MVRTDTKYFFGSRLPFAGRPCNKHGNFLSPGAPPPPPDHAPPDDFAPYAERADFDLADLLYRRAQISAGHIDELMQNWVSRPGAGDPPFVNHRDLYDTIDATEIGHVPWESFNVSWNGERTPGDETPWKNQEYTVYFRNPRAVLKLQVSNPDFKYEMDFAPKRVFGGEDGKSREYMDFMSGNWAWQQADIIIQDPATDGATFIPIILGSDKTTVSVATGQNDYYPLYMSNGLVHNNVQRAHRNAVTLIGFLAIPKTDRENQDTAEFRTFRRNLFHGSLREILKSLKPGMTTPEVIPFADGHYRRAIYGLGPYIADYPEQVLLACIVQGWCAWCDASSKDLDGEGGRRSHAHTDALFDAFDHKTMWDDYGVIPDVIPFTYGFPRADIHELLSPDLLHQVIKGTFKDHLVAWVGDYLEIIHGKAGAARIMADIDRRIAVVPPFAGLRRFPQGRGFKQWTGDDSKALMKVYLPAIEGYVPPQMLRAFSAFLEFCYLVRRNVLNEVSLAEVDAALARYHQERTIFEQEGVCPNGFSLPRQHSLVDYRYLTQQFGAPNGLCSSITESKHIKAVKEPWRRSSKYEVLGQMLTINERLDKLAARRVDFVERGMLPGRAPPPSALPPPLPTNDGDAVPRQENADDDDGVASDRRDILGEVTLARLPIRRYPRRPAALAEFLQVPDLPDMIRRFLYSQDHPDNDIPLNDVPIRQCPSYSGKVKVFPSAVATFYAPSDQSGIGGMHRERIRAVRSWRGSAPRYDCIFVEKDTAQPGFRGLLAARVLAFMSLDKDGIIYPCALVTWFSAIGEEPCPDVGMWMVEPDLDEEGEREMSIIHLDTVLRAAHLVPIHGDDPVPRYFKYTRSLDLFAVFYINKYADHHSHEIAF
;
A
#
# COMPACT_ATOMS: atom_id res chain seq x y z
N MET A 1 7.46 24.08 -11.46
CA MET A 1 7.07 25.01 -10.36
C MET A 1 7.72 24.55 -9.07
N VAL A 2 8.50 25.42 -8.43
CA VAL A 2 9.33 25.11 -7.24
C VAL A 2 8.44 25.12 -5.99
N ARG A 3 8.35 24.00 -5.25
CA ARG A 3 7.78 24.01 -3.89
C ARG A 3 8.79 24.69 -2.96
N THR A 4 8.44 25.89 -2.48
CA THR A 4 9.18 26.63 -1.45
C THR A 4 9.01 25.98 -0.07
N ASP A 5 10.13 25.91 0.67
CA ASP A 5 10.32 25.62 2.10
C ASP A 5 9.09 25.13 2.90
N THR A 6 8.96 23.81 3.08
CA THR A 6 8.08 23.22 4.09
C THR A 6 8.49 23.71 5.48
N LYS A 7 7.60 24.45 6.15
CA LYS A 7 7.86 24.95 7.50
C LYS A 7 7.32 23.97 8.53
N TYR A 8 8.23 23.37 9.26
CA TYR A 8 7.91 22.57 10.44
C TYR A 8 7.77 23.50 11.65
N PHE A 9 6.56 23.65 12.15
CA PHE A 9 6.34 24.31 13.43
C PHE A 9 6.25 23.23 14.52
N PHE A 10 7.34 23.12 15.27
CA PHE A 10 7.29 22.56 16.61
C PHE A 10 6.77 23.69 17.51
N GLY A 11 5.66 23.47 18.21
CA GLY A 11 4.88 24.53 18.86
C GLY A 11 5.74 25.48 19.68
N SER A 12 5.51 26.80 19.58
CA SER A 12 6.36 27.88 20.09
C SER A 12 6.37 28.07 21.62
N ARG A 13 6.06 27.01 22.38
CA ARG A 13 6.24 26.86 23.83
C ARG A 13 6.51 25.36 24.08
N LEU A 14 7.77 24.92 24.22
CA LEU A 14 8.12 23.49 24.25
C LEU A 14 8.46 22.96 25.66
N PRO A 15 7.47 22.43 26.42
CA PRO A 15 7.73 21.43 27.47
C PRO A 15 7.53 19.97 26.98
N PHE A 16 7.36 19.71 25.66
CA PHE A 16 7.18 18.35 25.11
C PHE A 16 7.93 18.12 23.79
N ALA A 17 9.24 18.38 23.79
CA ALA A 17 10.10 18.29 22.60
C ALA A 17 10.78 16.91 22.41
N GLY A 18 10.43 15.90 23.20
CA GLY A 18 11.17 14.63 23.21
C GLY A 18 12.67 14.83 23.49
N ARG A 19 12.98 15.54 24.58
CA ARG A 19 14.34 16.03 24.85
C ARG A 19 15.31 14.85 25.07
N PRO A 20 16.46 14.83 24.38
CA PRO A 20 17.52 13.86 24.67
C PRO A 20 17.98 13.95 26.12
N CYS A 21 18.19 12.79 26.74
CA CYS A 21 18.76 12.63 28.07
C CYS A 21 19.87 11.59 28.06
N ASN A 22 20.61 11.49 29.17
CA ASN A 22 21.52 10.37 29.40
C ASN A 22 20.77 9.16 29.98
N LYS A 23 21.48 8.04 30.19
CA LYS A 23 20.94 6.80 30.78
C LYS A 23 20.33 6.96 32.18
N HIS A 24 20.61 8.07 32.87
CA HIS A 24 20.06 8.40 34.19
C HIS A 24 18.83 9.30 34.11
N GLY A 25 18.38 9.66 32.90
CA GLY A 25 17.23 10.52 32.68
C GLY A 25 17.53 12.02 32.82
N ASN A 26 18.80 12.43 32.94
CA ASN A 26 19.15 13.85 32.99
C ASN A 26 19.24 14.43 31.59
N PHE A 27 18.51 15.52 31.31
CA PHE A 27 18.46 16.13 29.99
C PHE A 27 19.83 16.66 29.56
N LEU A 28 20.14 16.48 28.27
CA LEU A 28 21.36 16.96 27.65
C LEU A 28 21.19 18.40 27.17
N SER A 29 22.32 19.09 26.99
CA SER A 29 22.31 20.39 26.32
C SER A 29 21.88 20.24 24.85
N PRO A 30 21.19 21.24 24.26
CA PRO A 30 20.83 21.20 22.85
C PRO A 30 22.04 20.90 21.94
N GLY A 31 21.90 19.96 21.01
CA GLY A 31 22.95 19.57 20.08
C GLY A 31 24.03 18.63 20.63
N ALA A 32 23.90 18.13 21.87
CA ALA A 32 24.83 17.14 22.41
C ALA A 32 24.84 15.84 21.57
N PRO A 33 26.03 15.28 21.24
CA PRO A 33 26.11 14.02 20.52
C PRO A 33 25.51 12.86 21.34
N PRO A 34 25.05 11.78 20.70
CA PRO A 34 24.62 10.59 21.42
C PRO A 34 25.80 9.98 22.19
N PRO A 35 25.54 9.24 23.28
CA PRO A 35 26.56 8.46 23.95
C PRO A 35 27.26 7.51 22.96
N PRO A 36 28.56 7.21 23.16
CA PRO A 36 29.24 6.19 22.37
C PRO A 36 28.44 4.88 22.48
N PRO A 37 28.15 4.22 21.36
CA PRO A 37 27.45 2.95 21.40
C PRO A 37 28.32 1.87 22.06
N ASP A 38 27.71 1.04 22.90
CA ASP A 38 28.33 -0.18 23.43
C ASP A 38 28.36 -1.25 22.32
N HIS A 39 29.20 -1.06 21.30
CA HIS A 39 29.35 -2.03 20.21
C HIS A 39 30.36 -3.11 20.56
N ALA A 40 30.03 -4.35 20.18
CA ALA A 40 31.01 -5.41 20.01
C ALA A 40 32.07 -4.99 18.94
N PRO A 41 33.31 -5.51 19.01
CA PRO A 41 34.39 -5.16 18.07
C PRO A 41 33.95 -5.24 16.60
N PRO A 42 34.39 -4.37 15.68
CA PRO A 42 33.86 -4.28 14.29
C PRO A 42 34.08 -5.52 13.40
N ASP A 43 34.66 -6.58 13.92
CA ASP A 43 34.90 -7.88 13.31
C ASP A 43 34.12 -9.03 14.00
N ASP A 44 33.37 -8.74 15.07
CA ASP A 44 32.63 -9.75 15.83
C ASP A 44 31.27 -10.09 15.18
N PHE A 45 31.25 -11.21 14.45
CA PHE A 45 30.05 -11.79 13.84
C PHE A 45 29.25 -12.69 14.79
N ALA A 46 29.60 -12.79 16.07
CA ALA A 46 28.94 -13.71 17.00
C ALA A 46 27.39 -13.61 16.98
N PRO A 47 26.68 -14.74 17.02
CA PRO A 47 27.19 -16.11 17.24
C PRO A 47 27.76 -16.80 15.97
N TYR A 48 27.82 -16.11 14.83
CA TYR A 48 28.39 -16.62 13.60
C TYR A 48 29.92 -16.46 13.63
N ALA A 49 30.67 -17.42 13.09
CA ALA A 49 32.13 -17.32 13.12
C ALA A 49 32.63 -16.24 12.16
N GLU A 50 31.99 -16.10 11.00
CA GLU A 50 32.30 -15.05 10.03
C GLU A 50 31.09 -14.55 9.22
N ARG A 51 31.33 -13.55 8.37
CA ARG A 51 30.31 -12.98 7.47
C ARG A 51 29.64 -14.03 6.59
N ALA A 52 30.42 -14.95 6.03
CA ALA A 52 29.92 -15.95 5.11
C ALA A 52 28.88 -16.86 5.79
N ASP A 53 29.10 -17.20 7.07
CA ASP A 53 28.19 -18.02 7.86
C ASP A 53 26.86 -17.30 8.10
N PHE A 54 26.90 -16.01 8.44
CA PHE A 54 25.69 -15.21 8.57
C PHE A 54 24.92 -15.10 7.25
N ASP A 55 25.62 -14.74 6.16
CA ASP A 55 25.02 -14.61 4.82
C ASP A 55 24.41 -15.95 4.36
N LEU A 56 25.05 -17.09 4.69
CA LEU A 56 24.55 -18.43 4.41
C LEU A 56 23.35 -18.80 5.29
N ALA A 57 23.39 -18.52 6.60
CA ALA A 57 22.25 -18.75 7.50
C ALA A 57 21.03 -17.94 7.07
N ASP A 58 21.23 -16.66 6.73
CA ASP A 58 20.19 -15.78 6.21
C ASP A 58 19.62 -16.28 4.87
N LEU A 59 20.49 -16.75 3.97
CA LEU A 59 20.09 -17.33 2.70
C LEU A 59 19.27 -18.61 2.90
N LEU A 60 19.81 -19.61 3.61
CA LEU A 60 19.18 -20.92 3.79
C LEU A 60 17.89 -20.80 4.61
N TYR A 61 17.93 -20.07 5.73
CA TYR A 61 16.80 -20.00 6.64
C TYR A 61 15.74 -19.00 6.18
N ARG A 62 16.09 -17.74 5.89
CA ARG A 62 15.10 -16.68 5.64
C ARG A 62 14.73 -16.56 4.16
N ARG A 63 15.71 -16.56 3.25
CA ARG A 63 15.47 -16.23 1.83
C ARG A 63 15.01 -17.42 1.00
N ALA A 64 15.70 -18.55 1.07
CA ALA A 64 15.45 -19.75 0.29
C ALA A 64 14.52 -20.75 1.00
N GLN A 65 14.34 -20.59 2.31
CA GLN A 65 13.46 -21.42 3.14
C GLN A 65 13.74 -22.93 3.05
N ILE A 66 15.01 -23.31 2.92
CA ILE A 66 15.44 -24.70 2.72
C ILE A 66 14.97 -25.58 3.90
N SER A 67 14.58 -26.82 3.59
CA SER A 67 14.16 -27.82 4.60
C SER A 67 15.35 -28.29 5.44
N ALA A 68 15.11 -28.74 6.67
CA ALA A 68 16.16 -29.28 7.54
C ALA A 68 16.96 -30.40 6.85
N GLY A 69 16.28 -31.33 6.17
CA GLY A 69 16.93 -32.43 5.46
C GLY A 69 17.80 -31.97 4.28
N HIS A 70 17.36 -30.97 3.51
CA HIS A 70 18.18 -30.41 2.43
C HIS A 70 19.36 -29.57 2.96
N ILE A 71 19.25 -28.96 4.14
CA ILE A 71 20.40 -28.33 4.81
C ILE A 71 21.42 -29.40 5.20
N ASP A 72 20.98 -30.52 5.78
CA ASP A 72 21.87 -31.62 6.14
C ASP A 72 22.58 -32.20 4.91
N GLU A 73 21.85 -32.43 3.82
CA GLU A 73 22.40 -32.89 2.55
C GLU A 73 23.40 -31.88 1.97
N LEU A 74 23.11 -30.58 2.03
CA LEU A 74 24.03 -29.53 1.59
C LEU A 74 25.34 -29.56 2.39
N MET A 75 25.28 -29.71 3.72
CA MET A 75 26.48 -29.79 4.56
C MET A 75 27.27 -31.08 4.29
N GLN A 76 26.60 -32.22 4.06
CA GLN A 76 27.26 -33.48 3.67
C GLN A 76 27.96 -33.38 2.30
N ASN A 77 27.32 -32.73 1.34
CA ASN A 77 27.91 -32.46 0.02
C ASN A 77 29.11 -31.52 0.12
N TRP A 78 29.10 -30.56 1.06
CA TRP A 78 30.22 -29.68 1.34
C TRP A 78 31.44 -30.45 1.85
N VAL A 79 31.24 -31.33 2.85
CA VAL A 79 32.28 -32.21 3.40
C VAL A 79 32.88 -33.12 2.33
N SER A 80 32.06 -33.59 1.39
CA SER A 80 32.50 -34.49 0.31
C SER A 80 33.30 -33.79 -0.80
N ARG A 81 33.41 -32.46 -0.77
CA ARG A 81 34.10 -31.68 -1.81
C ARG A 81 35.60 -31.52 -1.48
N PRO A 82 36.52 -32.05 -2.32
CA PRO A 82 37.95 -31.91 -2.08
C PRO A 82 38.38 -30.44 -2.05
N GLY A 83 39.08 -30.03 -0.98
CA GLY A 83 39.63 -28.68 -0.82
C GLY A 83 38.63 -27.60 -0.37
N ALA A 84 37.41 -27.97 0.07
CA ALA A 84 36.37 -27.02 0.46
C ALA A 84 36.44 -26.51 1.92
N GLY A 85 37.35 -27.05 2.75
CA GLY A 85 37.41 -26.77 4.19
C GLY A 85 36.28 -27.45 4.97
N ASP A 86 36.16 -27.11 6.26
CA ASP A 86 35.03 -27.54 7.10
C ASP A 86 33.73 -26.85 6.65
N PRO A 87 32.57 -27.51 6.74
CA PRO A 87 31.30 -26.87 6.41
C PRO A 87 31.01 -25.73 7.41
N PRO A 88 30.37 -24.62 6.97
CA PRO A 88 30.00 -23.51 7.86
C PRO A 88 29.12 -23.91 9.05
N PHE A 89 28.36 -25.01 8.91
CA PHE A 89 27.56 -25.59 9.97
C PHE A 89 27.68 -27.12 9.91
N VAL A 90 27.62 -27.79 11.06
CA VAL A 90 27.68 -29.27 11.14
C VAL A 90 26.45 -29.90 10.48
N ASN A 91 25.27 -29.33 10.71
CA ASN A 91 23.98 -29.77 10.19
C ASN A 91 22.93 -28.67 10.42
N HIS A 92 21.66 -28.95 10.12
CA HIS A 92 20.57 -27.99 10.36
C HIS A 92 20.40 -27.60 11.84
N ARG A 93 20.71 -28.48 12.79
CA ARG A 93 20.58 -28.18 14.23
C ARG A 93 21.61 -27.16 14.64
N ASP A 94 22.86 -27.35 14.23
CA ASP A 94 23.93 -26.38 14.48
C ASP A 94 23.60 -24.99 13.89
N LEU A 95 23.08 -24.95 12.65
CA LEU A 95 22.58 -23.71 12.04
C LEU A 95 21.43 -23.09 12.85
N TYR A 96 20.45 -23.90 13.27
CA TYR A 96 19.30 -23.43 14.03
C TYR A 96 19.69 -22.95 15.43
N ASP A 97 20.55 -23.68 16.13
CA ASP A 97 21.08 -23.36 17.45
C ASP A 97 21.93 -22.07 17.39
N THR A 98 22.71 -21.89 16.31
CA THR A 98 23.45 -20.63 16.06
C THR A 98 22.50 -19.44 15.89
N ILE A 99 21.41 -19.61 15.11
CA ILE A 99 20.39 -18.56 15.02
C ILE A 99 19.75 -18.32 16.40
N ASP A 100 19.41 -19.38 17.12
CA ASP A 100 18.74 -19.29 18.42
C ASP A 100 19.64 -18.63 19.50
N ALA A 101 20.96 -18.78 19.40
CA ALA A 101 21.95 -18.09 20.24
C ALA A 101 22.08 -16.58 19.95
N THR A 102 21.42 -16.06 18.92
CA THR A 102 21.40 -14.62 18.66
C THR A 102 20.56 -13.88 19.71
N GLU A 103 21.22 -13.08 20.55
CA GLU A 103 20.57 -12.31 21.61
C GLU A 103 19.85 -11.05 21.11
N ILE A 104 20.37 -10.38 20.07
CA ILE A 104 19.78 -9.15 19.53
C ILE A 104 18.46 -9.46 18.82
N GLY A 105 17.41 -8.68 19.13
CA GLY A 105 16.09 -8.85 18.55
C GLY A 105 15.25 -9.97 19.17
N HIS A 106 15.75 -10.64 20.21
CA HIS A 106 15.02 -11.67 20.92
C HIS A 106 14.05 -11.07 21.96
N VAL A 107 12.76 -11.38 21.80
CA VAL A 107 11.76 -11.28 22.88
C VAL A 107 11.07 -12.64 22.98
N PRO A 108 11.16 -13.32 24.13
CA PRO A 108 10.62 -14.66 24.27
C PRO A 108 9.10 -14.67 24.13
N TRP A 109 8.57 -15.80 23.65
CA TRP A 109 7.15 -16.09 23.70
C TRP A 109 6.76 -16.56 25.09
N GLU A 110 5.75 -15.91 25.65
CA GLU A 110 5.07 -16.24 26.90
C GLU A 110 3.67 -16.77 26.58
N SER A 111 3.02 -17.42 27.55
CA SER A 111 1.63 -17.82 27.42
C SER A 111 0.87 -17.74 28.74
N PHE A 112 -0.45 -17.63 28.64
CA PHE A 112 -1.38 -17.78 29.74
C PHE A 112 -2.65 -18.51 29.27
N ASN A 113 -3.33 -19.17 30.20
CA ASN A 113 -4.58 -19.87 29.92
C ASN A 113 -5.77 -19.02 30.41
N VAL A 114 -6.83 -19.02 29.61
CA VAL A 114 -8.12 -18.43 29.96
C VAL A 114 -9.18 -19.52 29.96
N SER A 115 -10.06 -19.52 30.95
CA SER A 115 -11.17 -20.46 31.05
C SER A 115 -12.45 -19.71 31.42
N TRP A 116 -13.59 -20.34 31.12
CA TRP A 116 -14.88 -19.81 31.53
C TRP A 116 -15.08 -19.98 33.05
N ASN A 117 -15.53 -18.92 33.72
CA ASN A 117 -15.60 -18.82 35.18
C ASN A 117 -17.02 -18.57 35.73
N GLY A 118 -18.06 -18.79 34.92
CA GLY A 118 -19.45 -18.63 35.36
C GLY A 118 -19.98 -19.80 36.21
N GLU A 119 -21.22 -19.68 36.68
CA GLU A 119 -21.90 -20.71 37.49
C GLU A 119 -22.20 -21.97 36.67
N ARG A 120 -21.60 -23.10 37.07
CA ARG A 120 -21.82 -24.40 36.44
C ARG A 120 -23.07 -25.06 37.00
N THR A 121 -24.04 -25.38 36.13
CA THR A 121 -25.09 -26.32 36.51
C THR A 121 -24.49 -27.74 36.61
N PRO A 122 -24.83 -28.53 37.65
CA PRO A 122 -24.35 -29.90 37.76
C PRO A 122 -24.75 -30.73 36.54
N GLY A 123 -23.77 -31.25 35.79
CA GLY A 123 -23.99 -32.02 34.55
C GLY A 123 -23.88 -31.19 33.26
N ASP A 124 -23.47 -29.92 33.31
CA ASP A 124 -23.17 -29.14 32.10
C ASP A 124 -21.91 -29.67 31.40
N GLU A 125 -22.11 -30.50 30.37
CA GLU A 125 -21.06 -31.08 29.53
C GLU A 125 -20.64 -30.16 28.37
N THR A 126 -21.11 -28.90 28.34
CA THR A 126 -20.83 -27.96 27.24
C THR A 126 -19.31 -27.80 27.04
N PRO A 127 -18.74 -28.24 25.89
CA PRO A 127 -17.29 -28.39 25.74
C PRO A 127 -16.51 -27.10 25.96
N TRP A 128 -17.03 -25.97 25.48
CA TRP A 128 -16.34 -24.69 25.55
C TRP A 128 -16.28 -24.09 26.96
N LYS A 129 -17.18 -24.48 27.88
CA LYS A 129 -17.15 -24.07 29.29
C LYS A 129 -16.09 -24.82 30.12
N ASN A 130 -15.72 -26.01 29.65
CA ASN A 130 -14.77 -26.90 30.31
C ASN A 130 -13.36 -26.86 29.67
N GLN A 131 -13.19 -26.10 28.58
CA GLN A 131 -11.94 -25.97 27.86
C GLN A 131 -11.06 -24.84 28.41
N GLU A 132 -9.74 -25.06 28.41
CA GLU A 132 -8.75 -24.00 28.58
C GLU A 132 -8.30 -23.47 27.22
N TYR A 133 -8.19 -22.15 27.13
CA TYR A 133 -7.78 -21.42 25.93
C TYR A 133 -6.43 -20.77 26.18
N THR A 134 -5.39 -21.33 25.59
CA THR A 134 -4.03 -20.77 25.68
C THR A 134 -3.86 -19.61 24.71
N VAL A 135 -3.37 -18.49 25.23
CA VAL A 135 -2.96 -17.31 24.46
C VAL A 135 -1.44 -17.23 24.51
N TYR A 136 -0.81 -17.07 23.35
CA TYR A 136 0.64 -16.90 23.24
C TYR A 136 0.93 -15.44 22.91
N PHE A 137 1.90 -14.83 23.59
CA PHE A 137 2.24 -13.42 23.37
C PHE A 137 3.71 -13.13 23.65
N ARG A 138 4.19 -11.98 23.19
CA ARG A 138 5.50 -11.42 23.54
C ARG A 138 5.27 -10.17 24.36
N ASN A 139 6.07 -9.96 25.40
CA ASN A 139 5.94 -8.79 26.27
C ASN A 139 5.95 -7.46 25.46
N PRO A 140 4.82 -6.73 25.37
CA PRO A 140 4.73 -5.56 24.51
C PRO A 140 5.70 -4.44 24.89
N ARG A 141 5.98 -4.26 26.19
CA ARG A 141 6.96 -3.26 26.64
C ARG A 141 8.37 -3.60 26.15
N ALA A 142 8.76 -4.87 26.12
CA ALA A 142 10.06 -5.29 25.59
C ALA A 142 10.15 -5.10 24.07
N VAL A 143 9.10 -5.50 23.34
CA VAL A 143 9.02 -5.31 21.88
C VAL A 143 9.07 -3.82 21.51
N LEU A 144 8.37 -2.96 22.26
CA LEU A 144 8.36 -1.52 22.02
C LEU A 144 9.76 -0.91 22.15
N LYS A 145 10.52 -1.30 23.18
CA LYS A 145 11.90 -0.82 23.38
C LYS A 145 12.79 -1.19 22.20
N LEU A 146 12.70 -2.42 21.70
CA LEU A 146 13.45 -2.85 20.51
C LEU A 146 13.06 -2.08 19.25
N GLN A 147 11.76 -1.82 19.05
CA GLN A 147 11.29 -1.05 17.89
C GLN A 147 11.81 0.39 17.92
N VAL A 148 11.69 1.05 19.07
CA VAL A 148 12.06 2.47 19.23
C VAL A 148 13.57 2.70 19.18
N SER A 149 14.36 1.71 19.60
CA SER A 149 15.83 1.77 19.56
C SER A 149 16.43 1.27 18.23
N ASN A 150 15.62 0.93 17.24
CA ASN A 150 16.11 0.38 15.98
C ASN A 150 16.78 1.47 15.11
N PRO A 151 18.09 1.43 14.87
CA PRO A 151 18.81 2.50 14.15
C PRO A 151 18.35 2.64 12.69
N ASP A 152 17.71 1.61 12.12
CA ASP A 152 17.11 1.66 10.79
C ASP A 152 16.07 2.80 10.67
N PHE A 153 15.49 3.27 11.78
CA PHE A 153 14.47 4.33 11.80
C PHE A 153 15.00 5.74 12.11
N LYS A 154 16.32 5.92 12.29
CA LYS A 154 16.94 7.16 12.81
C LYS A 154 16.47 8.47 12.15
N TYR A 155 16.20 8.46 10.84
CA TYR A 155 15.80 9.64 10.07
C TYR A 155 14.31 9.69 9.71
N GLU A 156 13.53 8.71 10.18
CA GLU A 156 12.13 8.50 9.80
C GLU A 156 11.25 8.33 11.05
N MET A 157 11.59 9.05 12.13
CA MET A 157 10.84 9.11 13.38
C MET A 157 10.63 10.55 13.83
N ASP A 158 9.43 10.85 14.32
CA ASP A 158 9.11 12.11 14.97
C ASP A 158 9.05 11.91 16.49
N PHE A 159 9.97 12.51 17.25
CA PHE A 159 10.02 12.37 18.72
C PHE A 159 9.06 13.29 19.48
N ALA A 160 8.29 14.10 18.77
CA ALA A 160 7.27 15.00 19.29
C ALA A 160 6.17 15.22 18.25
N PRO A 161 4.93 15.50 18.67
CA PRO A 161 3.89 15.93 17.76
C PRO A 161 4.33 17.15 16.96
N LYS A 162 4.06 17.15 15.66
CA LYS A 162 4.50 18.20 14.73
C LYS A 162 3.32 18.86 14.06
N ARG A 163 3.48 20.14 13.74
CA ARG A 163 2.55 20.84 12.88
C ARG A 163 3.24 21.19 11.56
N VAL A 164 2.83 20.50 10.49
CA VAL A 164 3.40 20.71 9.15
C VAL A 164 2.54 21.72 8.41
N PHE A 165 3.21 22.69 7.78
CA PHE A 165 2.59 23.66 6.90
C PHE A 165 3.35 23.69 5.57
N GLY A 166 2.59 23.57 4.48
CA GLY A 166 3.09 23.51 3.11
C GLY A 166 2.08 24.12 2.14
N GLY A 167 1.98 23.58 0.93
CA GLY A 167 1.28 24.19 -0.20
C GLY A 167 2.06 25.32 -0.90
N GLU A 168 1.53 25.84 -2.01
CA GLU A 168 2.15 26.97 -2.74
C GLU A 168 2.28 28.24 -1.89
N ASP A 169 1.43 28.38 -0.86
CA ASP A 169 1.44 29.51 0.07
C ASP A 169 2.37 29.29 1.29
N GLY A 170 2.88 28.08 1.48
CA GLY A 170 3.68 27.66 2.64
C GLY A 170 2.97 27.82 3.98
N LYS A 171 1.64 27.94 3.98
CA LYS A 171 0.80 28.26 5.14
C LYS A 171 -0.36 27.29 5.34
N SER A 172 -0.63 26.44 4.36
CA SER A 172 -1.69 25.45 4.44
C SER A 172 -1.30 24.30 5.37
N ARG A 173 -2.20 23.95 6.30
CA ARG A 173 -2.02 22.82 7.20
C ARG A 173 -1.91 21.52 6.40
N GLU A 174 -0.89 20.70 6.66
CA GLU A 174 -0.70 19.38 6.07
C GLU A 174 -0.76 18.24 7.11
N TYR A 175 -1.44 17.16 6.75
CA TYR A 175 -1.59 15.91 7.50
C TYR A 175 -0.94 14.78 6.70
N MET A 176 0.03 14.08 7.31
CA MET A 176 0.85 13.05 6.67
C MET A 176 1.11 11.90 7.64
N ASP A 177 2.20 11.94 8.41
CA ASP A 177 2.52 10.93 9.42
C ASP A 177 1.60 11.00 10.64
N PHE A 178 1.57 9.93 11.44
CA PHE A 178 0.77 9.88 12.66
C PHE A 178 0.97 11.07 13.60
N MET A 179 2.22 11.44 13.85
CA MET A 179 2.58 12.56 14.75
C MET A 179 2.22 13.95 14.18
N SER A 180 1.75 14.04 12.93
CA SER A 180 1.16 15.26 12.37
C SER A 180 -0.32 15.45 12.71
N GLY A 181 -1.00 14.40 13.19
CA GLY A 181 -2.42 14.41 13.56
C GLY A 181 -2.71 15.17 14.85
N ASN A 182 -3.95 15.67 14.98
CA ASN A 182 -4.42 16.43 16.13
C ASN A 182 -4.47 15.59 17.41
N TRP A 183 -4.73 14.29 17.32
CA TRP A 183 -4.85 13.43 18.50
C TRP A 183 -3.52 13.35 19.27
N ALA A 184 -2.39 13.19 18.56
CA ALA A 184 -1.07 13.16 19.18
C ALA A 184 -0.74 14.48 19.93
N TRP A 185 -1.18 15.62 19.38
CA TRP A 185 -1.08 16.93 20.03
C TRP A 185 -1.91 17.00 21.30
N GLN A 186 -3.19 16.60 21.24
CA GLN A 186 -4.08 16.60 22.39
C GLN A 186 -3.56 15.70 23.51
N GLN A 187 -3.02 14.52 23.18
CA GLN A 187 -2.39 13.64 24.16
C GLN A 187 -1.18 14.30 24.82
N ALA A 188 -0.32 14.97 24.05
CA ALA A 188 0.81 15.71 24.62
C ALA A 188 0.35 16.84 25.55
N ASP A 189 -0.70 17.59 25.18
CA ASP A 189 -1.29 18.66 26.00
C ASP A 189 -1.91 18.13 27.31
N ILE A 190 -2.40 16.90 27.34
CA ILE A 190 -2.89 16.25 28.56
C ILE A 190 -1.71 15.79 29.42
N ILE A 191 -0.72 15.12 28.81
CA ILE A 191 0.41 14.52 29.52
C ILE A 191 1.23 15.60 30.26
N ILE A 192 1.52 16.71 29.58
CA ILE A 192 2.37 17.80 30.08
C ILE A 192 1.81 18.54 31.30
N GLN A 193 0.53 18.34 31.63
CA GLN A 193 -0.07 18.90 32.84
C GLN A 193 0.59 18.33 34.10
N ASP A 194 1.17 17.13 34.02
CA ASP A 194 2.02 16.57 35.07
C ASP A 194 3.48 17.02 34.90
N PRO A 195 4.04 17.82 35.82
CA PRO A 195 5.43 18.26 35.77
C PRO A 195 6.47 17.13 35.72
N ALA A 196 6.13 15.93 36.20
CA ALA A 196 7.03 14.78 36.13
C ALA A 196 7.29 14.30 34.69
N THR A 197 6.38 14.62 33.77
CA THR A 197 6.46 14.24 32.35
C THR A 197 7.11 15.31 31.47
N ASP A 198 7.51 16.45 32.04
CA ASP A 198 8.13 17.55 31.29
C ASP A 198 9.35 17.09 30.48
N GLY A 199 9.31 17.36 29.17
CA GLY A 199 10.34 16.98 28.20
C GLY A 199 10.35 15.52 27.78
N ALA A 200 9.40 14.69 28.22
CA ALA A 200 9.27 13.33 27.75
C ALA A 200 8.84 13.25 26.28
N THR A 201 9.02 12.08 25.69
CA THR A 201 8.48 11.68 24.39
C THR A 201 7.21 10.86 24.62
N PHE A 202 6.11 11.26 23.99
CA PHE A 202 4.90 10.43 23.93
C PHE A 202 5.07 9.36 22.86
N ILE A 203 4.94 8.09 23.21
CA ILE A 203 5.01 6.96 22.29
C ILE A 203 3.61 6.36 22.14
N PRO A 204 2.88 6.71 21.07
CA PRO A 204 1.62 6.06 20.74
C PRO A 204 1.86 4.63 20.24
N ILE A 205 1.06 3.69 20.73
CA ILE A 205 1.14 2.27 20.40
C ILE A 205 -0.02 1.92 19.48
N ILE A 206 0.29 1.69 18.21
CA ILE A 206 -0.70 1.30 17.20
C ILE A 206 -0.85 -0.21 17.26
N LEU A 207 -2.09 -0.69 17.33
CA LEU A 207 -2.41 -2.11 17.38
C LEU A 207 -3.15 -2.53 16.12
N GLY A 208 -3.13 -3.82 15.82
CA GLY A 208 -4.00 -4.37 14.79
C GLY A 208 -4.13 -5.87 14.94
N SER A 209 -5.33 -6.38 14.75
CA SER A 209 -5.65 -7.81 14.74
C SER A 209 -6.61 -8.10 13.61
N ASP A 210 -6.43 -9.26 12.99
CA ASP A 210 -7.41 -9.82 12.08
C ASP A 210 -7.23 -11.33 12.06
N LYS A 211 -8.35 -12.04 11.94
CA LYS A 211 -8.35 -13.50 11.87
C LYS A 211 -8.03 -13.92 10.45
N THR A 212 -7.00 -14.73 10.28
CA THR A 212 -6.59 -15.24 8.97
C THR A 212 -6.73 -16.76 8.89
N THR A 213 -7.35 -17.22 7.80
CA THR A 213 -7.39 -18.64 7.43
C THR A 213 -6.14 -19.02 6.63
N VAL A 214 -5.52 -20.16 6.97
CA VAL A 214 -4.32 -20.67 6.28
C VAL A 214 -4.58 -21.91 5.41
N SER A 215 -5.67 -22.63 5.64
CA SER A 215 -6.13 -23.74 4.78
C SER A 215 -7.66 -23.84 4.77
N VAL A 216 -8.25 -23.89 3.57
CA VAL A 216 -9.68 -24.09 3.36
C VAL A 216 -10.02 -25.57 3.12
N ALA A 217 -9.14 -26.31 2.44
CA ALA A 217 -9.41 -27.68 1.98
C ALA A 217 -9.31 -28.76 3.09
N THR A 218 -8.57 -28.50 4.17
CA THR A 218 -8.24 -29.52 5.20
C THR A 218 -8.72 -29.15 6.61
N GLY A 219 -9.80 -28.39 6.75
CA GLY A 219 -10.52 -28.24 8.03
C GLY A 219 -10.58 -26.85 8.68
N GLN A 220 -10.54 -25.75 7.91
CA GLN A 220 -10.63 -24.37 8.44
C GLN A 220 -9.67 -24.12 9.62
N ASN A 221 -8.37 -24.12 9.29
CA ASN A 221 -7.33 -23.70 10.23
C ASN A 221 -7.21 -22.17 10.20
N ASP A 222 -7.64 -21.55 11.29
CA ASP A 222 -7.60 -20.10 11.50
C ASP A 222 -6.62 -19.76 12.61
N TYR A 223 -5.94 -18.63 12.45
CA TYR A 223 -5.10 -18.03 13.48
C TYR A 223 -5.50 -16.58 13.66
N TYR A 224 -5.31 -16.05 14.88
CA TYR A 224 -5.70 -14.70 15.23
C TYR A 224 -4.50 -13.89 15.73
N PRO A 225 -3.61 -13.48 14.82
CA PRO A 225 -2.43 -12.69 15.16
C PRO A 225 -2.80 -11.29 15.68
N LEU A 226 -2.05 -10.82 16.67
CA LEU A 226 -2.05 -9.45 17.18
C LEU A 226 -0.72 -8.79 16.82
N TYR A 227 -0.76 -7.60 16.23
CA TYR A 227 0.39 -6.81 15.84
C TYR A 227 0.49 -5.51 16.63
N MET A 228 1.72 -5.01 16.76
CA MET A 228 2.04 -3.75 17.40
C MET A 228 3.04 -2.95 16.57
N SER A 229 2.83 -1.64 16.51
CA SER A 229 3.75 -0.65 15.96
C SER A 229 3.87 0.56 16.88
N ASN A 230 4.98 1.30 16.78
CA ASN A 230 5.15 2.58 17.45
C ASN A 230 4.74 3.70 16.48
N GLY A 231 3.86 4.61 16.88
CA GLY A 231 3.39 5.68 15.99
C GLY A 231 4.36 6.86 15.83
N LEU A 232 5.61 6.73 16.30
CA LEU A 232 6.65 7.73 16.04
C LEU A 232 7.21 7.61 14.62
N VAL A 233 7.21 6.39 14.05
CA VAL A 233 7.74 6.17 12.71
C VAL A 233 6.83 6.75 11.63
N HIS A 234 7.44 7.31 10.58
CA HIS A 234 6.75 7.85 9.41
C HIS A 234 5.95 6.76 8.67
N ASN A 235 4.92 7.16 7.91
CA ASN A 235 4.01 6.20 7.28
C ASN A 235 4.71 5.27 6.27
N ASN A 236 5.79 5.76 5.64
CA ASN A 236 6.61 4.96 4.72
C ASN A 236 7.32 3.79 5.43
N VAL A 237 7.81 4.00 6.66
CA VAL A 237 8.44 2.98 7.50
C VAL A 237 7.43 1.92 7.97
N GLN A 238 6.24 2.36 8.39
CA GLN A 238 5.16 1.45 8.81
C GLN A 238 4.74 0.50 7.68
N ARG A 239 4.76 1.00 6.44
CA ARG A 239 4.45 0.23 5.22
C ARG A 239 5.62 -0.60 4.70
N ALA A 240 6.85 -0.17 4.95
CA ALA A 240 8.02 -0.87 4.49
C ALA A 240 8.23 -2.19 5.25
N HIS A 241 8.87 -3.17 4.59
CA HIS A 241 9.31 -4.41 5.24
C HIS A 241 10.53 -4.20 6.16
N ARG A 242 10.53 -3.13 6.98
CA ARG A 242 11.61 -2.72 7.90
C ARG A 242 11.28 -3.01 9.37
N ASN A 243 10.39 -3.97 9.64
CA ASN A 243 10.01 -4.40 11.00
C ASN A 243 9.40 -3.34 11.93
N ALA A 244 8.84 -2.27 11.38
CA ALA A 244 8.08 -1.27 12.17
C ALA A 244 6.77 -1.82 12.77
N VAL A 245 6.25 -2.91 12.21
CA VAL A 245 5.07 -3.65 12.68
C VAL A 245 5.52 -5.05 13.06
N THR A 246 5.33 -5.42 14.33
CA THR A 246 5.80 -6.67 14.94
C THR A 246 4.61 -7.50 15.43
N LEU A 247 4.65 -8.81 15.19
CA LEU A 247 3.66 -9.75 15.73
C LEU A 247 3.86 -9.90 17.24
N ILE A 248 2.91 -9.52 18.08
CA ILE A 248 3.05 -9.62 19.54
C ILE A 248 2.18 -10.70 20.18
N GLY A 249 1.26 -11.33 19.44
CA GLY A 249 0.45 -12.39 20.01
C GLY A 249 -0.32 -13.24 19.01
N PHE A 250 -0.77 -14.40 19.46
CA PHE A 250 -1.80 -15.23 18.85
C PHE A 250 -2.94 -15.39 19.86
N LEU A 251 -4.06 -14.73 19.58
CA LEU A 251 -5.27 -14.79 20.39
C LEU A 251 -5.96 -16.14 20.24
N ALA A 252 -6.61 -16.59 21.30
CA ALA A 252 -7.38 -17.83 21.26
C ALA A 252 -8.64 -17.66 20.41
N ILE A 253 -8.96 -18.70 19.62
CA ILE A 253 -10.20 -18.77 18.84
C ILE A 253 -11.05 -19.89 19.44
N PRO A 254 -11.97 -19.57 20.36
CA PRO A 254 -12.85 -20.59 20.93
C PRO A 254 -13.77 -21.12 19.85
N LYS A 255 -13.85 -22.46 19.77
CA LYS A 255 -14.76 -23.18 18.89
C LYS A 255 -15.77 -23.93 19.75
N THR A 256 -16.98 -24.08 19.23
CA THR A 256 -18.04 -24.88 19.85
C THR A 256 -18.82 -25.61 18.77
N ASP A 257 -19.70 -26.52 19.18
CA ASP A 257 -20.70 -27.14 18.33
C ASP A 257 -21.71 -26.14 17.74
N ARG A 258 -22.46 -26.60 16.73
CA ARG A 258 -23.45 -25.75 16.04
C ARG A 258 -24.60 -25.30 16.94
N GLU A 259 -24.92 -26.08 17.97
CA GLU A 259 -25.98 -25.75 18.93
C GLU A 259 -25.63 -24.49 19.74
N ASN A 260 -24.39 -24.39 20.23
CA ASN A 260 -24.00 -23.29 21.10
C ASN A 260 -23.39 -22.09 20.36
N GLN A 261 -22.98 -22.25 19.09
CA GLN A 261 -22.24 -21.24 18.31
C GLN A 261 -22.92 -19.87 18.26
N ASP A 262 -24.26 -19.84 18.24
CA ASP A 262 -25.07 -18.63 18.12
C ASP A 262 -25.76 -18.19 19.42
N THR A 263 -25.48 -18.87 20.54
CA THR A 263 -26.04 -18.49 21.85
C THR A 263 -25.47 -17.16 22.33
N ALA A 264 -26.29 -16.40 23.05
CA ALA A 264 -25.86 -15.13 23.65
C ALA A 264 -24.69 -15.33 24.63
N GLU A 265 -24.75 -16.39 25.45
CA GLU A 265 -23.72 -16.74 26.43
C GLU A 265 -22.36 -16.98 25.76
N PHE A 266 -22.31 -17.80 24.71
CA PHE A 266 -21.06 -18.07 23.99
C PHE A 266 -20.53 -16.83 23.26
N ARG A 267 -21.40 -16.03 22.63
CA ARG A 267 -21.01 -14.77 21.99
C ARG A 267 -20.41 -13.79 22.99
N THR A 268 -20.99 -13.66 24.18
CA THR A 268 -20.46 -12.83 25.28
C THR A 268 -19.14 -13.39 25.80
N PHE A 269 -19.02 -14.71 26.00
CA PHE A 269 -17.74 -15.33 26.36
C PHE A 269 -16.64 -15.04 25.34
N ARG A 270 -16.93 -15.14 24.04
CA ARG A 270 -15.96 -14.82 22.97
C ARG A 270 -15.44 -13.40 23.05
N ARG A 271 -16.32 -12.43 23.30
CA ARG A 271 -15.95 -11.02 23.48
C ARG A 271 -15.11 -10.82 24.73
N ASN A 272 -15.53 -11.40 25.86
CA ASN A 272 -14.78 -11.32 27.12
C ASN A 272 -13.39 -11.98 27.02
N LEU A 273 -13.28 -13.11 26.34
CA LEU A 273 -11.99 -13.76 26.06
C LEU A 273 -11.09 -12.84 25.24
N PHE A 274 -11.61 -12.19 24.19
CA PHE A 274 -10.86 -11.24 23.37
C PHE A 274 -10.36 -10.03 24.17
N HIS A 275 -11.27 -9.31 24.85
CA HIS A 275 -10.90 -8.13 25.64
C HIS A 275 -10.03 -8.46 26.85
N GLY A 276 -10.30 -9.58 27.53
CA GLY A 276 -9.48 -10.08 28.63
C GLY A 276 -8.05 -10.41 28.18
N SER A 277 -7.91 -11.04 27.01
CA SER A 277 -6.60 -11.36 26.43
C SER A 277 -5.80 -10.10 26.12
N LEU A 278 -6.41 -9.11 25.46
CA LEU A 278 -5.74 -7.83 25.17
C LEU A 278 -5.34 -7.10 26.46
N ARG A 279 -6.19 -7.12 27.48
CA ARG A 279 -5.92 -6.48 28.78
C ARG A 279 -4.70 -7.09 29.46
N GLU A 280 -4.57 -8.42 29.46
CA GLU A 280 -3.43 -9.09 30.10
C GLU A 280 -2.15 -8.91 29.28
N ILE A 281 -2.20 -9.06 27.95
CA ILE A 281 -1.04 -8.85 27.06
C ILE A 281 -0.46 -7.43 27.24
N LEU A 282 -1.31 -6.41 27.19
CA LEU A 282 -0.88 -5.00 27.19
C LEU A 282 -0.58 -4.46 28.60
N LYS A 283 -0.86 -5.21 29.66
CA LYS A 283 -0.70 -4.80 31.07
C LYS A 283 0.70 -4.29 31.40
N SER A 284 1.73 -4.86 30.78
CA SER A 284 3.13 -4.47 30.97
C SER A 284 3.43 -3.01 30.61
N LEU A 285 2.58 -2.38 29.79
CA LEU A 285 2.74 -0.98 29.36
C LEU A 285 2.20 0.02 30.38
N LYS A 286 1.24 -0.37 31.22
CA LYS A 286 0.50 0.54 32.12
C LYS A 286 1.39 1.44 32.99
N PRO A 287 2.46 0.96 33.64
CA PRO A 287 3.31 1.82 34.46
C PRO A 287 3.91 2.98 33.66
N GLY A 288 4.42 2.69 32.45
CA GLY A 288 5.01 3.67 31.54
C GLY A 288 4.00 4.62 30.90
N MET A 289 2.69 4.41 31.08
CA MET A 289 1.65 5.34 30.63
C MET A 289 1.44 6.52 31.59
N THR A 290 1.96 6.45 32.82
CA THR A 290 1.82 7.54 33.80
C THR A 290 3.17 8.05 34.28
N THR A 291 4.13 7.14 34.45
CA THR A 291 5.49 7.49 34.90
C THR A 291 6.47 7.33 33.74
N PRO A 292 7.28 8.36 33.40
CA PRO A 292 8.21 8.26 32.28
C PRO A 292 9.30 7.20 32.51
N GLU A 293 9.62 6.44 31.47
CA GLU A 293 10.72 5.47 31.47
C GLU A 293 11.91 5.98 30.65
N VAL A 294 13.14 5.83 31.16
CA VAL A 294 14.34 6.20 30.40
C VAL A 294 14.75 5.04 29.49
N ILE A 295 14.64 5.21 28.18
CA ILE A 295 14.93 4.16 27.18
C ILE A 295 15.76 4.71 26.01
N PRO A 296 16.56 3.86 25.32
CA PRO A 296 17.30 4.26 24.12
C PRO A 296 16.38 4.41 22.89
N PHE A 297 16.77 5.26 21.95
CA PHE A 297 16.08 5.54 20.71
C PHE A 297 17.00 5.33 19.50
N ALA A 298 16.39 5.25 18.29
CA ALA A 298 17.06 4.99 17.02
C ALA A 298 18.22 5.93 16.67
N ASP A 299 18.26 7.14 17.23
CA ASP A 299 19.34 8.09 17.00
C ASP A 299 20.54 7.94 17.95
N GLY A 300 20.48 6.96 18.86
CA GLY A 300 21.50 6.67 19.86
C GLY A 300 21.31 7.41 21.18
N HIS A 301 20.40 8.37 21.27
CA HIS A 301 20.10 9.07 22.52
C HIS A 301 19.16 8.25 23.42
N TYR A 302 19.25 8.48 24.73
CA TYR A 302 18.18 8.11 25.64
C TYR A 302 17.12 9.21 25.68
N ARG A 303 15.87 8.85 25.93
CA ARG A 303 14.80 9.81 26.25
C ARG A 303 13.93 9.28 27.37
N ARG A 304 13.30 10.18 28.10
CA ARG A 304 12.16 9.85 28.97
C ARG A 304 10.96 9.58 28.07
N ALA A 305 10.34 8.42 28.19
CA ALA A 305 9.24 7.96 27.36
C ALA A 305 7.96 7.77 28.18
N ILE A 306 6.84 8.32 27.70
CA ILE A 306 5.50 8.06 28.19
C ILE A 306 4.75 7.29 27.10
N TYR A 307 4.12 6.17 27.47
CA TYR A 307 3.38 5.33 26.54
C TYR A 307 1.89 5.74 26.47
N GLY A 308 1.25 5.48 25.33
CA GLY A 308 -0.20 5.58 25.17
C GLY A 308 -0.72 4.53 24.21
N LEU A 309 -1.93 4.03 24.42
CA LEU A 309 -2.59 3.24 23.39
C LEU A 309 -3.09 4.20 22.30
N GLY A 310 -2.57 4.01 21.09
CA GLY A 310 -2.95 4.76 19.90
C GLY A 310 -3.98 4.00 19.07
N PRO A 311 -4.09 4.31 17.77
CA PRO A 311 -5.12 3.74 16.93
C PRO A 311 -5.07 2.21 16.82
N TYR A 312 -6.23 1.61 16.62
CA TYR A 312 -6.43 0.20 16.37
C TYR A 312 -6.87 -0.03 14.92
N ILE A 313 -6.04 -0.75 14.17
CA ILE A 313 -6.27 -1.14 12.78
C ILE A 313 -7.12 -2.41 12.77
N ALA A 314 -8.37 -2.26 12.30
CA ALA A 314 -9.37 -3.30 12.31
C ALA A 314 -10.34 -3.13 11.12
N ASP A 315 -10.89 -4.23 10.62
CA ASP A 315 -12.01 -4.18 9.68
C ASP A 315 -13.33 -3.91 10.43
N TYR A 316 -14.45 -3.74 9.73
CA TYR A 316 -15.71 -3.35 10.37
C TYR A 316 -16.19 -4.35 11.44
N PRO A 317 -16.28 -5.67 11.19
CA PRO A 317 -16.61 -6.64 12.23
C PRO A 317 -15.70 -6.57 13.46
N GLU A 318 -14.39 -6.37 13.27
CA GLU A 318 -13.43 -6.23 14.36
C GLU A 318 -13.58 -4.88 15.10
N GLN A 319 -13.88 -3.79 14.40
CA GLN A 319 -14.20 -2.48 14.99
C GLN A 319 -15.44 -2.58 15.89
N VAL A 320 -16.46 -3.30 15.44
CA VAL A 320 -17.68 -3.58 16.22
C VAL A 320 -17.35 -4.36 17.49
N LEU A 321 -16.50 -5.38 17.39
CA LEU A 321 -15.99 -6.15 18.54
C LEU A 321 -15.24 -5.24 19.52
N LEU A 322 -14.27 -4.46 19.02
CA LEU A 322 -13.43 -3.58 19.81
C LEU A 322 -14.24 -2.53 20.58
N ALA A 323 -15.17 -1.85 19.90
CA ALA A 323 -16.00 -0.82 20.49
C ALA A 323 -17.19 -1.36 21.31
N CYS A 324 -17.37 -2.69 21.38
CA CYS A 324 -18.51 -3.31 22.07
C CYS A 324 -19.86 -2.77 21.58
N ILE A 325 -20.00 -2.60 20.26
CA ILE A 325 -21.25 -2.14 19.63
C ILE A 325 -21.98 -3.30 18.92
N VAL A 326 -23.25 -3.09 18.62
CA VAL A 326 -24.09 -4.04 17.89
C VAL A 326 -23.77 -3.97 16.39
N GLN A 327 -23.67 -5.13 15.73
CA GLN A 327 -23.44 -5.18 14.29
C GLN A 327 -24.57 -4.47 13.51
N GLY A 328 -24.21 -3.67 12.53
CA GLY A 328 -25.12 -2.78 11.80
C GLY A 328 -25.04 -1.32 12.24
N TRP A 329 -24.43 -1.03 13.39
CA TRP A 329 -24.20 0.33 13.88
C TRP A 329 -22.82 0.87 13.49
N CYS A 330 -22.66 2.19 13.53
CA CYS A 330 -21.36 2.85 13.36
C CYS A 330 -20.52 2.73 14.65
N ALA A 331 -19.23 2.41 14.50
CA ALA A 331 -18.31 2.29 15.62
C ALA A 331 -17.85 3.63 16.20
N TRP A 332 -17.96 4.72 15.41
CA TRP A 332 -17.54 6.07 15.80
C TRP A 332 -18.68 6.99 16.23
N CYS A 333 -19.88 6.82 15.66
CA CYS A 333 -21.02 7.70 15.93
C CYS A 333 -22.25 6.91 16.42
N ASP A 334 -23.16 7.62 17.05
CA ASP A 334 -24.42 7.07 17.59
C ASP A 334 -25.59 7.12 16.60
N ALA A 335 -25.33 7.44 15.32
CA ALA A 335 -26.35 7.43 14.26
C ALA A 335 -27.08 6.08 14.23
N SER A 336 -28.39 6.14 14.03
CA SER A 336 -29.26 4.96 14.04
C SER A 336 -28.84 3.95 12.98
N SER A 337 -28.74 2.67 13.32
CA SER A 337 -28.49 1.60 12.34
C SER A 337 -29.54 1.52 11.22
N LYS A 338 -30.72 2.13 11.41
CA LYS A 338 -31.78 2.21 10.40
C LYS A 338 -31.64 3.43 9.49
N ASP A 339 -30.91 4.44 9.91
CA ASP A 339 -30.68 5.69 9.18
C ASP A 339 -29.26 6.20 9.47
N LEU A 340 -28.26 5.51 8.93
CA LEU A 340 -26.86 5.84 9.21
C LEU A 340 -26.45 7.18 8.57
N ASP A 341 -27.13 7.62 7.50
CA ASP A 341 -26.88 8.94 6.91
C ASP A 341 -27.54 10.08 7.69
N GLY A 342 -28.34 9.76 8.72
CA GLY A 342 -29.01 10.71 9.60
C GLY A 342 -28.07 11.38 10.61
N GLU A 343 -28.67 12.14 11.54
CA GLU A 343 -27.91 12.83 12.60
C GLU A 343 -27.29 11.82 13.59
N GLY A 344 -26.06 12.10 14.02
CA GLY A 344 -25.38 11.34 15.07
C GLY A 344 -24.22 12.11 15.70
N GLY A 345 -24.09 12.00 17.02
CA GLY A 345 -22.95 12.42 17.82
C GLY A 345 -21.83 11.37 17.84
N ARG A 346 -20.68 11.75 18.43
CA ARG A 346 -19.51 10.86 18.57
C ARG A 346 -19.65 9.98 19.81
N ARG A 347 -19.32 8.70 19.67
CA ARG A 347 -19.19 7.78 20.80
C ARG A 347 -17.92 8.08 21.60
N SER A 348 -17.98 7.85 22.90
CA SER A 348 -16.86 7.93 23.85
C SER A 348 -17.16 7.04 25.05
N HIS A 349 -16.16 6.73 25.86
CA HIS A 349 -16.35 6.11 27.18
C HIS A 349 -17.32 6.94 28.03
N ALA A 350 -17.20 8.27 28.02
CA ALA A 350 -18.11 9.15 28.77
C ALA A 350 -19.58 9.03 28.30
N HIS A 351 -19.79 8.91 26.98
CA HIS A 351 -21.12 8.62 26.44
C HIS A 351 -21.63 7.25 26.88
N THR A 352 -20.80 6.21 26.79
CA THR A 352 -21.15 4.85 27.22
C THR A 352 -21.48 4.79 28.71
N ASP A 353 -20.70 5.48 29.56
CA ASP A 353 -20.94 5.56 31.01
C ASP A 353 -22.28 6.26 31.30
N ALA A 354 -22.59 7.36 30.59
CA ALA A 354 -23.87 8.05 30.70
C ALA A 354 -25.06 7.15 30.30
N LEU A 355 -24.88 6.26 29.32
CA LEU A 355 -25.91 5.28 28.94
C LEU A 355 -26.12 4.23 30.04
N PHE A 356 -25.06 3.73 30.67
CA PHE A 356 -25.16 2.81 31.80
C PHE A 356 -25.89 3.42 33.00
N ASP A 357 -25.70 4.72 33.25
CA ASP A 357 -26.38 5.44 34.32
C ASP A 357 -27.86 5.70 34.02
N ALA A 358 -28.22 5.85 32.74
CA ALA A 358 -29.54 6.31 32.33
C ALA A 358 -30.50 5.20 31.87
N PHE A 359 -30.00 4.08 31.33
CA PHE A 359 -30.81 3.12 30.58
C PHE A 359 -30.57 1.66 30.99
N ASP A 360 -31.57 0.82 30.73
CA ASP A 360 -31.42 -0.63 30.88
C ASP A 360 -30.65 -1.27 29.71
N HIS A 361 -30.18 -2.50 29.91
CA HIS A 361 -29.39 -3.23 28.91
C HIS A 361 -30.11 -3.37 27.56
N LYS A 362 -31.44 -3.50 27.58
CA LYS A 362 -32.24 -3.69 26.36
C LYS A 362 -32.29 -2.39 25.55
N THR A 363 -32.51 -1.27 26.21
CA THR A 363 -32.55 0.06 25.60
C THR A 363 -31.18 0.42 25.03
N MET A 364 -30.11 0.16 25.77
CA MET A 364 -28.73 0.34 25.27
C MET A 364 -28.47 -0.46 23.99
N TRP A 365 -28.96 -1.70 23.91
CA TRP A 365 -28.80 -2.55 22.73
C TRP A 365 -29.65 -2.10 21.55
N ASP A 366 -30.96 -1.90 21.76
CA ASP A 366 -31.94 -1.67 20.71
C ASP A 366 -31.85 -0.24 20.13
N ASP A 367 -31.65 0.76 21.00
CA ASP A 367 -31.77 2.18 20.63
C ASP A 367 -30.42 2.89 20.47
N TYR A 368 -29.35 2.37 21.08
CA TYR A 368 -28.00 2.97 21.03
C TYR A 368 -26.93 2.05 20.42
N GLY A 369 -27.27 0.78 20.18
CA GLY A 369 -26.36 -0.20 19.60
C GLY A 369 -25.14 -0.49 20.48
N VAL A 370 -25.26 -0.42 21.81
CA VAL A 370 -24.19 -0.72 22.77
C VAL A 370 -24.40 -2.11 23.37
N ILE A 371 -23.32 -2.87 23.55
CA ILE A 371 -23.34 -4.20 24.18
C ILE A 371 -22.93 -4.05 25.66
N PRO A 372 -23.89 -4.07 26.61
CA PRO A 372 -23.62 -3.75 28.01
C PRO A 372 -22.88 -4.85 28.79
N ASP A 373 -22.89 -6.10 28.29
CA ASP A 373 -22.31 -7.25 29.01
C ASP A 373 -20.78 -7.38 28.87
N VAL A 374 -20.14 -6.43 28.17
CA VAL A 374 -18.71 -6.47 27.85
C VAL A 374 -18.10 -5.09 28.03
N ILE A 375 -17.00 -5.02 28.78
CA ILE A 375 -16.23 -3.78 28.96
C ILE A 375 -15.02 -3.80 28.01
N PRO A 376 -14.87 -2.81 27.11
CA PRO A 376 -13.70 -2.68 26.27
C PRO A 376 -12.39 -2.76 27.06
N PHE A 377 -11.36 -3.37 26.48
CA PHE A 377 -10.07 -3.58 27.16
C PHE A 377 -9.41 -2.25 27.57
N THR A 378 -9.68 -1.18 26.81
CA THR A 378 -9.15 0.17 26.96
C THR A 378 -9.57 0.88 28.25
N TYR A 379 -10.75 0.57 28.82
CA TYR A 379 -11.20 1.13 30.11
C TYR A 379 -10.18 0.95 31.25
N GLY A 380 -9.35 -0.10 31.17
CA GLY A 380 -8.31 -0.36 32.17
C GLY A 380 -7.02 0.44 31.97
N PHE A 381 -6.91 1.29 30.95
CA PHE A 381 -5.67 1.94 30.53
C PHE A 381 -5.83 3.48 30.53
N PRO A 382 -4.86 4.24 31.05
CA PRO A 382 -4.91 5.70 31.05
C PRO A 382 -5.02 6.29 29.64
N ARG A 383 -5.93 7.24 29.45
CA ARG A 383 -6.11 8.00 28.18
C ARG A 383 -6.34 7.11 26.95
N ALA A 384 -7.00 5.96 27.14
CA ALA A 384 -7.35 5.04 26.06
C ALA A 384 -8.88 4.96 25.95
N ASP A 385 -9.47 5.70 25.02
CA ASP A 385 -10.89 5.59 24.68
C ASP A 385 -11.02 4.83 23.35
N ILE A 386 -11.64 3.65 23.36
CA ILE A 386 -11.68 2.84 22.13
C ILE A 386 -12.42 3.54 20.99
N HIS A 387 -13.44 4.34 21.28
CA HIS A 387 -14.24 5.02 20.27
C HIS A 387 -13.47 6.14 19.56
N GLU A 388 -12.46 6.70 20.23
CA GLU A 388 -11.54 7.66 19.64
C GLU A 388 -10.37 7.00 18.92
N LEU A 389 -10.09 5.71 19.17
CA LEU A 389 -8.89 5.01 18.71
C LEU A 389 -9.13 4.09 17.50
N LEU A 390 -10.35 3.97 16.97
CA LEU A 390 -10.56 3.15 15.77
C LEU A 390 -10.04 3.88 14.52
N SER A 391 -9.15 3.23 13.76
CA SER A 391 -8.58 3.81 12.55
C SER A 391 -9.47 3.60 11.31
N PRO A 392 -9.40 4.49 10.30
CA PRO A 392 -10.09 4.27 9.04
C PRO A 392 -9.42 3.13 8.25
N ASP A 393 -10.20 2.34 7.52
CA ASP A 393 -9.69 1.18 6.78
C ASP A 393 -9.97 1.26 5.28
N LEU A 394 -9.00 1.80 4.54
CA LEU A 394 -9.08 1.92 3.07
C LEU A 394 -9.35 0.58 2.38
N LEU A 395 -8.84 -0.53 2.92
CA LEU A 395 -8.94 -1.83 2.25
C LEU A 395 -10.34 -2.43 2.41
N HIS A 396 -10.87 -2.62 3.61
CA HIS A 396 -12.16 -3.29 3.81
C HIS A 396 -13.36 -2.35 3.73
N GLN A 397 -13.22 -1.05 4.04
CA GLN A 397 -14.34 -0.12 3.94
C GLN A 397 -14.49 0.45 2.52
N VAL A 398 -13.39 0.91 1.92
CA VAL A 398 -13.44 1.63 0.64
C VAL A 398 -13.28 0.66 -0.54
N ILE A 399 -12.17 -0.07 -0.62
CA ILE A 399 -11.83 -0.91 -1.78
C ILE A 399 -12.66 -2.19 -1.85
N LYS A 400 -12.64 -3.03 -0.80
CA LYS A 400 -13.42 -4.28 -0.79
C LYS A 400 -14.88 -4.01 -0.49
N GLY A 401 -15.18 -3.17 0.51
CA GLY A 401 -16.54 -2.85 0.95
C GLY A 401 -17.34 -2.05 -0.08
N THR A 402 -17.09 -0.75 -0.16
CA THR A 402 -17.91 0.16 -0.97
C THR A 402 -17.77 -0.09 -2.47
N PHE A 403 -16.54 -0.25 -2.97
CA PHE A 403 -16.37 -0.52 -4.41
C PHE A 403 -16.80 -1.94 -4.79
N LYS A 404 -16.13 -2.97 -4.27
CA LYS A 404 -16.28 -4.34 -4.77
C LYS A 404 -17.54 -5.05 -4.25
N ASP A 405 -17.84 -4.97 -2.96
CA ASP A 405 -18.99 -5.67 -2.36
C ASP A 405 -20.31 -4.90 -2.52
N HIS A 406 -20.27 -3.58 -2.72
CA HIS A 406 -21.47 -2.77 -2.97
C HIS A 406 -21.57 -2.37 -4.45
N LEU A 407 -20.81 -1.37 -4.92
CA LEU A 407 -21.01 -0.78 -6.25
C LEU A 407 -20.90 -1.79 -7.41
N VAL A 408 -19.88 -2.65 -7.43
CA VAL A 408 -19.73 -3.68 -8.48
C VAL A 408 -20.84 -4.72 -8.41
N ALA A 409 -21.28 -5.11 -7.20
CA ALA A 409 -22.39 -6.04 -7.01
C ALA A 409 -23.71 -5.43 -7.49
N TRP A 410 -23.96 -4.17 -7.15
CA TRP A 410 -25.15 -3.41 -7.52
C TRP A 410 -25.30 -3.22 -9.03
N VAL A 411 -24.21 -3.10 -9.79
CA VAL A 411 -24.28 -3.15 -11.26
C VAL A 411 -24.80 -4.50 -11.74
N GLY A 412 -24.37 -5.60 -11.12
CA GLY A 412 -24.89 -6.93 -11.43
C GLY A 412 -26.39 -7.03 -11.15
N ASP A 413 -26.82 -6.58 -9.97
CA ASP A 413 -28.22 -6.58 -9.55
C ASP A 413 -29.08 -5.70 -10.48
N TYR A 414 -28.61 -4.50 -10.83
CA TYR A 414 -29.27 -3.61 -11.79
C TYR A 414 -29.49 -4.31 -13.14
N LEU A 415 -28.45 -4.94 -13.68
CA LEU A 415 -28.56 -5.64 -14.97
C LEU A 415 -29.54 -6.82 -14.90
N GLU A 416 -29.61 -7.52 -13.76
CA GLU A 416 -30.62 -8.58 -13.55
C GLU A 416 -32.05 -8.02 -13.51
N ILE A 417 -32.26 -6.87 -12.88
CA ILE A 417 -33.56 -6.19 -12.82
C ILE A 417 -34.02 -5.80 -14.23
N ILE A 418 -33.15 -5.17 -15.02
CA ILE A 418 -33.51 -4.61 -16.32
C ILE A 418 -33.57 -5.67 -17.43
N HIS A 419 -32.64 -6.62 -17.45
CA HIS A 419 -32.47 -7.55 -18.56
C HIS A 419 -32.77 -9.03 -18.21
N GLY A 420 -33.13 -9.31 -16.95
CA GLY A 420 -33.25 -10.66 -16.43
C GLY A 420 -31.89 -11.37 -16.35
N LYS A 421 -31.84 -12.49 -15.61
CA LYS A 421 -30.59 -13.24 -15.35
C LYS A 421 -29.79 -13.60 -16.60
N ALA A 422 -30.46 -14.05 -17.65
CA ALA A 422 -29.79 -14.46 -18.89
C ALA A 422 -29.25 -13.25 -19.69
N GLY A 423 -29.96 -12.12 -19.69
CA GLY A 423 -29.51 -10.88 -20.32
C GLY A 423 -28.33 -10.28 -19.55
N ALA A 424 -28.46 -10.18 -18.23
CA ALA A 424 -27.39 -9.73 -17.33
C ALA A 424 -26.11 -10.55 -17.50
N ALA A 425 -26.21 -11.89 -17.58
CA ALA A 425 -25.05 -12.74 -17.82
C ALA A 425 -24.35 -12.48 -19.16
N ARG A 426 -25.10 -12.16 -20.22
CA ARG A 426 -24.53 -11.79 -21.54
C ARG A 426 -23.82 -10.45 -21.49
N ILE A 427 -24.46 -9.44 -20.88
CA ILE A 427 -23.87 -8.10 -20.70
C ILE A 427 -22.63 -8.19 -19.82
N MET A 428 -22.67 -8.98 -18.75
CA MET A 428 -21.51 -9.16 -17.88
C MET A 428 -20.35 -9.85 -18.56
N ALA A 429 -20.62 -10.80 -19.47
CA ALA A 429 -19.59 -11.39 -20.29
C ALA A 429 -18.94 -10.37 -21.24
N ASP A 430 -19.69 -9.38 -21.73
CA ASP A 430 -19.13 -8.29 -22.52
C ASP A 430 -18.34 -7.29 -21.67
N ILE A 431 -18.83 -6.90 -20.50
CA ILE A 431 -18.07 -6.05 -19.57
C ILE A 431 -16.73 -6.71 -19.18
N ASP A 432 -16.74 -8.01 -18.88
CA ASP A 432 -15.53 -8.80 -18.65
C ASP A 432 -14.59 -8.79 -19.86
N ARG A 433 -15.18 -8.75 -21.06
CA ARG A 433 -14.45 -8.68 -22.31
C ARG A 433 -13.81 -7.32 -22.55
N ARG A 434 -14.54 -6.24 -22.30
CA ARG A 434 -14.08 -4.84 -22.32
C ARG A 434 -12.86 -4.67 -21.42
N ILE A 435 -12.92 -5.19 -20.19
CA ILE A 435 -11.79 -5.22 -19.25
C ILE A 435 -10.61 -6.03 -19.81
N ALA A 436 -10.86 -7.19 -20.43
CA ALA A 436 -9.79 -8.05 -20.93
C ALA A 436 -9.01 -7.44 -22.10
N VAL A 437 -9.62 -6.55 -22.88
CA VAL A 437 -8.98 -5.86 -24.02
C VAL A 437 -8.28 -4.56 -23.63
N VAL A 438 -8.32 -4.13 -22.37
CA VAL A 438 -7.58 -2.92 -21.94
C VAL A 438 -6.07 -3.09 -22.21
N PRO A 439 -5.41 -2.08 -22.83
CA PRO A 439 -3.97 -2.07 -23.06
C PRO A 439 -3.14 -2.35 -21.80
N PRO A 440 -1.92 -2.89 -21.94
CA PRO A 440 -1.06 -3.10 -20.79
C PRO A 440 -0.51 -1.76 -20.28
N PHE A 441 -0.46 -1.60 -18.95
CA PHE A 441 0.19 -0.47 -18.28
C PHE A 441 1.13 -0.99 -17.19
N ALA A 442 2.24 -0.30 -16.95
CA ALA A 442 3.20 -0.72 -15.92
C ALA A 442 2.54 -0.69 -14.54
N GLY A 443 2.77 -1.71 -13.71
CA GLY A 443 2.14 -1.81 -12.38
C GLY A 443 0.63 -2.07 -12.36
N LEU A 444 -0.06 -2.12 -13.52
CA LEU A 444 -1.47 -2.47 -13.61
C LEU A 444 -1.66 -3.94 -13.95
N ARG A 445 -2.29 -4.68 -13.04
CA ARG A 445 -2.65 -6.08 -13.27
C ARG A 445 -3.71 -6.18 -14.38
N ARG A 446 -3.51 -7.16 -15.28
CA ARG A 446 -4.46 -7.48 -16.35
C ARG A 446 -5.46 -8.56 -15.93
N PHE A 447 -6.62 -8.54 -16.59
CA PHE A 447 -7.70 -9.52 -16.41
C PHE A 447 -8.00 -10.25 -17.73
N PRO A 448 -7.20 -11.25 -18.14
CA PRO A 448 -7.38 -11.92 -19.43
C PRO A 448 -8.76 -12.58 -19.63
N GLN A 449 -9.42 -12.96 -18.52
CA GLN A 449 -10.74 -13.60 -18.50
C GLN A 449 -11.80 -12.72 -17.83
N GLY A 450 -11.55 -11.42 -17.67
CA GLY A 450 -12.43 -10.52 -16.93
C GLY A 450 -12.49 -10.85 -15.44
N ARG A 451 -13.66 -10.68 -14.82
CA ARG A 451 -13.87 -10.72 -13.35
C ARG A 451 -14.21 -12.10 -12.78
N GLY A 452 -14.24 -13.16 -13.59
CA GLY A 452 -14.69 -14.51 -13.20
C GLY A 452 -13.81 -15.31 -12.23
N PHE A 453 -13.12 -14.68 -11.27
CA PHE A 453 -12.28 -15.38 -10.29
C PHE A 453 -13.09 -15.93 -9.12
N LYS A 454 -12.72 -17.13 -8.65
CA LYS A 454 -13.34 -17.76 -7.47
C LYS A 454 -12.95 -17.07 -6.15
N GLN A 455 -11.79 -16.44 -6.08
CA GLN A 455 -11.29 -15.73 -4.89
C GLN A 455 -10.70 -14.39 -5.32
N TRP A 456 -11.21 -13.31 -4.75
CA TRP A 456 -10.74 -11.95 -4.97
C TRP A 456 -9.76 -11.53 -3.87
N THR A 457 -8.59 -11.05 -4.25
CA THR A 457 -7.66 -10.40 -3.33
C THR A 457 -7.89 -8.88 -3.28
N GLY A 458 -7.29 -8.21 -2.30
CA GLY A 458 -7.28 -6.75 -2.24
C GLY A 458 -6.66 -6.12 -3.49
N ASP A 459 -5.60 -6.71 -4.02
CA ASP A 459 -4.93 -6.19 -5.22
C ASP A 459 -5.74 -6.43 -6.51
N ASP A 460 -6.51 -7.53 -6.58
CA ASP A 460 -7.48 -7.73 -7.67
C ASP A 460 -8.53 -6.63 -7.66
N SER A 461 -9.06 -6.28 -6.48
CA SER A 461 -10.06 -5.23 -6.32
C SER A 461 -9.49 -3.86 -6.72
N LYS A 462 -8.29 -3.51 -6.25
CA LYS A 462 -7.59 -2.27 -6.64
C LYS A 462 -7.35 -2.19 -8.15
N ALA A 463 -6.94 -3.29 -8.79
CA ALA A 463 -6.70 -3.30 -10.23
C ALA A 463 -8.00 -3.16 -11.02
N LEU A 464 -9.10 -3.78 -10.55
CA LEU A 464 -10.40 -3.66 -11.19
C LEU A 464 -10.91 -2.21 -11.17
N MET A 465 -10.77 -1.50 -10.04
CA MET A 465 -11.18 -0.09 -9.90
C MET A 465 -10.66 0.80 -11.03
N LYS A 466 -9.44 0.53 -11.50
CA LYS A 466 -8.75 1.34 -12.49
C LYS A 466 -9.31 1.19 -13.91
N VAL A 467 -10.13 0.17 -14.16
CA VAL A 467 -10.60 -0.19 -15.51
C VAL A 467 -12.09 -0.49 -15.59
N TYR A 468 -12.79 -0.56 -14.46
CA TYR A 468 -14.19 -0.97 -14.41
C TYR A 468 -15.15 0.11 -14.92
N LEU A 469 -14.92 1.37 -14.57
CA LEU A 469 -15.82 2.47 -14.92
C LEU A 469 -16.01 2.62 -16.46
N PRO A 470 -14.94 2.66 -17.29
CA PRO A 470 -15.12 2.65 -18.75
C PRO A 470 -15.78 1.38 -19.28
N ALA A 471 -15.62 0.24 -18.60
CA ALA A 471 -16.17 -1.02 -19.07
C ALA A 471 -17.70 -1.10 -18.97
N ILE A 472 -18.31 -0.42 -17.99
CA ILE A 472 -19.76 -0.45 -17.74
C ILE A 472 -20.53 0.63 -18.50
N GLU A 473 -19.84 1.57 -19.13
CA GLU A 473 -20.47 2.62 -19.94
C GLU A 473 -21.34 2.03 -21.06
N GLY A 474 -22.50 2.65 -21.31
CA GLY A 474 -23.50 2.17 -22.27
C GLY A 474 -24.38 1.01 -21.75
N TYR A 475 -24.03 0.38 -20.62
CA TYR A 475 -24.84 -0.66 -19.98
C TYR A 475 -25.58 -0.20 -18.73
N VAL A 476 -25.22 0.96 -18.17
CA VAL A 476 -25.84 1.53 -16.97
C VAL A 476 -26.24 3.00 -17.20
N PRO A 477 -27.18 3.55 -16.42
CA PRO A 477 -27.58 4.95 -16.53
C PRO A 477 -26.41 5.90 -16.25
N PRO A 478 -26.36 7.08 -16.89
CA PRO A 478 -25.31 8.10 -16.65
C PRO A 478 -25.11 8.44 -15.16
N GLN A 479 -26.19 8.48 -14.37
CA GLN A 479 -26.13 8.73 -12.93
C GLN A 479 -25.33 7.67 -12.16
N MET A 480 -25.38 6.39 -12.57
CA MET A 480 -24.54 5.35 -11.98
C MET A 480 -23.06 5.58 -12.31
N LEU A 481 -22.75 5.99 -13.53
CA LEU A 481 -21.37 6.34 -13.93
C LEU A 481 -20.82 7.49 -13.07
N ARG A 482 -21.62 8.54 -12.86
CA ARG A 482 -21.26 9.67 -11.99
C ARG A 482 -21.08 9.25 -10.53
N ALA A 483 -21.90 8.34 -10.02
CA ALA A 483 -21.71 7.77 -8.68
C ALA A 483 -20.37 7.04 -8.55
N PHE A 484 -20.01 6.19 -9.52
CA PHE A 484 -18.70 5.54 -9.57
C PHE A 484 -17.56 6.56 -9.69
N SER A 485 -17.70 7.56 -10.57
CA SER A 485 -16.69 8.60 -10.78
C SER A 485 -16.44 9.38 -9.49
N ALA A 486 -17.50 9.89 -8.84
CA ALA A 486 -17.40 10.61 -7.57
C ALA A 486 -16.80 9.75 -6.44
N PHE A 487 -17.15 8.46 -6.38
CA PHE A 487 -16.57 7.54 -5.41
C PHE A 487 -15.08 7.26 -5.69
N LEU A 488 -14.68 7.08 -6.95
CA LEU A 488 -13.28 6.89 -7.33
C LEU A 488 -12.45 8.14 -7.02
N GLU A 489 -12.99 9.34 -7.25
CA GLU A 489 -12.38 10.61 -6.82
C GLU A 489 -12.11 10.62 -5.32
N PHE A 490 -13.15 10.41 -4.50
CA PHE A 490 -13.01 10.28 -3.05
C PHE A 490 -11.91 9.28 -2.70
N CYS A 491 -11.92 8.11 -3.34
CA CYS A 491 -11.00 7.02 -3.05
C CYS A 491 -9.53 7.38 -3.34
N TYR A 492 -9.26 8.10 -4.42
CA TYR A 492 -7.91 8.53 -4.77
C TYR A 492 -7.44 9.67 -3.85
N LEU A 493 -8.32 10.60 -3.49
CA LEU A 493 -8.02 11.70 -2.58
C LEU A 493 -7.62 11.21 -1.18
N VAL A 494 -8.41 10.33 -0.55
CA VAL A 494 -8.12 9.82 0.81
C VAL A 494 -6.92 8.87 0.87
N ARG A 495 -6.39 8.47 -0.28
CA ARG A 495 -5.19 7.62 -0.39
C ARG A 495 -3.91 8.41 -0.60
N ARG A 496 -3.97 9.74 -0.78
CA ARG A 496 -2.79 10.61 -0.86
C ARG A 496 -1.93 10.46 0.41
N ASN A 497 -0.62 10.56 0.25
CA ASN A 497 0.32 10.49 1.38
C ASN A 497 0.32 11.78 2.21
N VAL A 498 -0.15 12.89 1.63
CA VAL A 498 -0.28 14.20 2.26
C VAL A 498 -1.65 14.77 1.93
N LEU A 499 -2.40 15.15 2.95
CA LEU A 499 -3.68 15.86 2.80
C LEU A 499 -3.58 17.24 3.47
N ASN A 500 -3.99 18.27 2.76
CA ASN A 500 -4.17 19.62 3.29
C ASN A 500 -5.65 20.02 3.29
N GLU A 501 -5.97 21.21 3.81
CA GLU A 501 -7.35 21.69 3.89
C GLU A 501 -8.04 21.81 2.52
N VAL A 502 -7.29 22.09 1.43
CA VAL A 502 -7.82 22.09 0.06
C VAL A 502 -8.24 20.67 -0.33
N SER A 503 -7.34 19.70 -0.21
CA SER A 503 -7.65 18.30 -0.53
C SER A 503 -8.72 17.69 0.38
N LEU A 504 -8.84 18.14 1.65
CA LEU A 504 -9.93 17.70 2.52
C LEU A 504 -11.27 18.27 2.07
N ALA A 505 -11.31 19.50 1.55
CA ALA A 505 -12.51 20.05 0.92
C ALA A 505 -12.86 19.29 -0.38
N GLU A 506 -11.87 18.86 -1.16
CA GLU A 506 -12.08 17.98 -2.33
C GLU A 506 -12.69 16.63 -1.90
N VAL A 507 -12.20 16.05 -0.80
CA VAL A 507 -12.75 14.80 -0.23
C VAL A 507 -14.23 14.98 0.13
N ASP A 508 -14.58 16.05 0.83
CA ASP A 508 -15.97 16.34 1.21
C ASP A 508 -16.86 16.54 -0.02
N ALA A 509 -16.37 17.28 -1.02
CA ALA A 509 -17.10 17.53 -2.26
C ALA A 509 -17.32 16.24 -3.08
N ALA A 510 -16.32 15.39 -3.17
CA ALA A 510 -16.42 14.10 -3.85
C ALA A 510 -17.42 13.17 -3.13
N LEU A 511 -17.38 13.13 -1.80
CA LEU A 511 -18.31 12.33 -0.99
C LEU A 511 -19.75 12.84 -1.10
N ALA A 512 -19.97 14.15 -1.03
CA ALA A 512 -21.29 14.76 -1.20
C ALA A 512 -21.87 14.43 -2.58
N ARG A 513 -21.05 14.52 -3.64
CA ARG A 513 -21.45 14.12 -4.99
C ARG A 513 -21.76 12.63 -5.05
N TYR A 514 -20.96 11.77 -4.42
CA TYR A 514 -21.25 10.35 -4.37
C TYR A 514 -22.60 10.05 -3.70
N HIS A 515 -22.90 10.69 -2.56
CA HIS A 515 -24.19 10.54 -1.87
C HIS A 515 -25.37 11.02 -2.71
N GLN A 516 -25.20 12.10 -3.47
CA GLN A 516 -26.22 12.59 -4.40
C GLN A 516 -26.45 11.61 -5.56
N GLU A 517 -25.38 11.15 -6.21
CA GLU A 517 -25.50 10.34 -7.42
C GLU A 517 -25.93 8.89 -7.08
N ARG A 518 -25.53 8.34 -5.92
CA ARG A 518 -25.85 6.94 -5.54
C ARG A 518 -27.35 6.68 -5.37
N THR A 519 -28.19 7.70 -5.21
CA THR A 519 -29.65 7.52 -5.09
C THR A 519 -30.26 6.81 -6.30
N ILE A 520 -29.58 6.80 -7.45
CA ILE A 520 -30.01 6.01 -8.61
C ILE A 520 -30.15 4.52 -8.30
N PHE A 521 -29.31 3.96 -7.42
CA PHE A 521 -29.40 2.55 -7.05
C PHE A 521 -30.68 2.25 -6.25
N GLU A 522 -31.19 3.22 -5.49
CA GLU A 522 -32.48 3.11 -4.84
C GLU A 522 -33.63 3.28 -5.84
N GLN A 523 -33.54 4.28 -6.72
CA GLN A 523 -34.55 4.58 -7.76
C GLN A 523 -34.77 3.40 -8.73
N GLU A 524 -33.70 2.70 -9.10
CA GLU A 524 -33.73 1.52 -9.99
C GLU A 524 -34.04 0.22 -9.23
N GLY A 525 -34.34 0.28 -7.92
CA GLY A 525 -34.75 -0.86 -7.12
C GLY A 525 -33.62 -1.81 -6.70
N VAL A 526 -32.36 -1.43 -6.89
CA VAL A 526 -31.17 -2.22 -6.43
C VAL A 526 -31.02 -2.13 -4.91
N CYS A 527 -31.25 -0.94 -4.34
CA CYS A 527 -31.16 -0.66 -2.91
C CYS A 527 -32.49 -0.13 -2.34
N PRO A 528 -33.56 -0.95 -2.32
CA PRO A 528 -34.90 -0.50 -1.97
C PRO A 528 -35.08 -0.07 -0.50
N ASN A 529 -34.12 -0.41 0.36
CA ASN A 529 -34.13 -0.08 1.78
C ASN A 529 -33.12 1.04 2.13
N GLY A 530 -32.66 1.81 1.14
CA GLY A 530 -31.70 2.89 1.32
C GLY A 530 -30.26 2.43 1.54
N PHE A 531 -29.45 3.30 2.15
CA PHE A 531 -27.98 3.20 2.22
C PHE A 531 -27.42 3.03 3.62
N SER A 532 -28.20 2.51 4.58
CA SER A 532 -27.78 2.21 5.96
C SER A 532 -26.80 1.03 6.01
N LEU A 533 -25.63 1.24 5.43
CA LEU A 533 -24.54 0.28 5.25
C LEU A 533 -23.29 0.83 5.96
N PRO A 534 -22.87 0.23 7.09
CA PRO A 534 -21.79 0.78 7.92
C PRO A 534 -20.48 1.09 7.18
N ARG A 535 -20.12 0.27 6.19
CA ARG A 535 -18.92 0.49 5.38
C ARG A 535 -19.03 1.71 4.45
N GLN A 536 -20.22 2.01 3.91
CA GLN A 536 -20.42 3.26 3.16
C GLN A 536 -20.56 4.46 4.08
N HIS A 537 -21.26 4.29 5.20
CA HIS A 537 -21.39 5.36 6.19
C HIS A 537 -20.01 5.81 6.70
N SER A 538 -19.09 4.88 6.98
CA SER A 538 -17.74 5.22 7.47
C SER A 538 -16.94 6.19 6.58
N LEU A 539 -17.34 6.39 5.31
CA LEU A 539 -16.71 7.36 4.43
C LEU A 539 -16.81 8.80 4.97
N VAL A 540 -17.89 9.14 5.69
CA VAL A 540 -18.08 10.48 6.29
C VAL A 540 -17.05 10.79 7.39
N ASP A 541 -16.44 9.76 7.97
CA ASP A 541 -15.48 9.90 9.05
C ASP A 541 -14.05 10.16 8.56
N TYR A 542 -13.77 9.97 7.26
CA TYR A 542 -12.41 10.04 6.73
C TYR A 542 -11.76 11.42 6.91
N ARG A 543 -12.51 12.52 6.74
CA ARG A 543 -11.98 13.87 7.00
C ARG A 543 -11.53 14.00 8.45
N TYR A 544 -12.43 13.68 9.38
CA TYR A 544 -12.15 13.79 10.81
C TYR A 544 -10.96 12.91 11.22
N LEU A 545 -10.97 11.63 10.82
CA LEU A 545 -9.92 10.69 11.16
C LEU A 545 -8.57 11.06 10.54
N THR A 546 -8.56 11.64 9.33
CA THR A 546 -7.34 12.18 8.71
C THR A 546 -6.76 13.33 9.54
N GLN A 547 -7.62 14.24 10.02
CA GLN A 547 -7.17 15.34 10.89
C GLN A 547 -6.67 14.83 12.24
N GLN A 548 -7.25 13.76 12.79
CA GLN A 548 -6.82 13.17 14.06
C GLN A 548 -5.51 12.40 13.95
N PHE A 549 -5.32 11.62 12.88
CA PHE A 549 -4.28 10.60 12.81
C PHE A 549 -3.28 10.77 11.65
N GLY A 550 -3.39 11.82 10.84
CA GLY A 550 -2.59 11.94 9.62
C GLY A 550 -3.22 11.19 8.45
N ALA A 551 -2.45 11.02 7.37
CA ALA A 551 -2.92 10.36 6.16
C ALA A 551 -3.36 8.91 6.44
N PRO A 552 -4.55 8.46 5.96
CA PRO A 552 -5.10 7.14 6.26
C PRO A 552 -4.23 5.95 5.81
N ASN A 553 -3.32 6.19 4.87
CA ASN A 553 -2.44 5.19 4.29
C ASN A 553 -1.53 4.50 5.33
N GLY A 554 -1.19 5.19 6.43
CA GLY A 554 -0.36 4.68 7.53
C GLY A 554 -1.10 3.79 8.53
N LEU A 555 -2.44 3.80 8.55
CA LEU A 555 -3.25 3.11 9.57
C LEU A 555 -4.30 2.16 8.97
N CYS A 556 -4.00 1.57 7.82
CA CYS A 556 -4.92 0.72 7.06
C CYS A 556 -4.57 -0.77 7.21
N SER A 557 -5.59 -1.64 7.20
CA SER A 557 -5.44 -3.10 7.35
C SER A 557 -4.61 -3.77 6.25
N SER A 558 -4.33 -3.08 5.13
CA SER A 558 -3.34 -3.56 4.16
C SER A 558 -1.95 -3.84 4.78
N ILE A 559 -1.62 -3.16 5.89
CA ILE A 559 -0.40 -3.37 6.65
C ILE A 559 -0.43 -4.73 7.36
N THR A 560 -1.52 -5.05 8.06
CA THR A 560 -1.70 -6.34 8.75
C THR A 560 -1.87 -7.49 7.75
N GLU A 561 -2.60 -7.30 6.65
CA GLU A 561 -2.77 -8.33 5.59
C GLU A 561 -1.43 -8.73 4.96
N SER A 562 -0.55 -7.76 4.68
CA SER A 562 0.82 -8.01 4.21
C SER A 562 1.65 -8.76 5.25
N LYS A 563 1.49 -8.42 6.54
CA LYS A 563 2.19 -9.09 7.65
C LYS A 563 1.68 -10.50 7.90
N HIS A 564 0.40 -10.81 7.66
CA HIS A 564 -0.11 -12.19 7.75
C HIS A 564 0.62 -13.14 6.82
N ILE A 565 1.05 -12.68 5.64
CA ILE A 565 1.79 -13.52 4.69
C ILE A 565 3.07 -14.04 5.37
N LYS A 566 3.89 -13.12 5.91
CA LYS A 566 5.21 -13.45 6.48
C LYS A 566 5.13 -14.05 7.89
N ALA A 567 4.18 -13.61 8.70
CA ALA A 567 4.11 -13.98 10.12
C ALA A 567 3.20 -15.19 10.40
N VAL A 568 2.31 -15.54 9.46
CA VAL A 568 1.33 -16.62 9.63
C VAL A 568 1.38 -17.62 8.47
N LYS A 569 1.12 -17.17 7.23
CA LYS A 569 0.93 -18.07 6.08
C LYS A 569 2.22 -18.77 5.67
N GLU A 570 3.35 -18.07 5.61
CA GLU A 570 4.67 -18.66 5.31
C GLU A 570 5.16 -19.60 6.42
N PRO A 571 5.18 -19.22 7.71
CA PRO A 571 5.50 -20.14 8.80
C PRO A 571 4.60 -21.37 8.83
N TRP A 572 3.28 -21.18 8.64
CA TRP A 572 2.35 -22.30 8.53
C TRP A 572 2.74 -23.21 7.37
N ARG A 573 3.03 -22.66 6.17
CA ARG A 573 3.48 -23.44 4.99
C ARG A 573 4.73 -24.26 5.28
N ARG A 574 5.68 -23.69 6.03
CA ARG A 574 6.97 -24.29 6.36
C ARG A 574 6.91 -25.33 7.49
N SER A 575 5.85 -25.30 8.31
CA SER A 575 5.65 -26.25 9.41
C SER A 575 5.32 -27.67 8.93
N SER A 576 5.48 -28.66 9.82
CA SER A 576 5.09 -30.06 9.56
C SER A 576 3.58 -30.32 9.53
N LYS A 577 2.75 -29.29 9.71
CA LYS A 577 1.27 -29.38 9.84
C LYS A 577 0.75 -30.09 11.09
N TYR A 578 1.63 -30.51 12.00
CA TYR A 578 1.30 -31.10 13.29
C TYR A 578 1.70 -30.14 14.42
N GLU A 579 0.82 -29.85 15.38
CA GLU A 579 1.09 -28.89 16.48
C GLU A 579 1.73 -27.57 15.97
N VAL A 580 1.07 -26.97 14.98
CA VAL A 580 1.67 -25.99 14.08
C VAL A 580 2.00 -24.67 14.77
N LEU A 581 1.19 -24.24 15.74
CA LEU A 581 1.36 -22.93 16.37
C LEU A 581 2.75 -22.80 17.01
N GLY A 582 3.18 -23.79 17.79
CA GLY A 582 4.50 -23.78 18.43
C GLY A 582 5.65 -23.66 17.41
N GLN A 583 5.56 -24.38 16.29
CA GLN A 583 6.54 -24.26 15.22
C GLN A 583 6.54 -22.86 14.59
N MET A 584 5.36 -22.26 14.40
CA MET A 584 5.25 -20.90 13.87
C MET A 584 5.87 -19.87 14.82
N LEU A 585 5.74 -20.04 16.13
CA LEU A 585 6.38 -19.15 17.13
C LEU A 585 7.90 -19.18 16.96
N THR A 586 8.51 -20.38 16.92
CA THR A 586 9.95 -20.56 16.74
C THR A 586 10.45 -20.03 15.39
N ILE A 587 9.71 -20.28 14.31
CA ILE A 587 10.06 -19.74 12.98
C ILE A 587 10.08 -18.22 13.00
N ASN A 588 9.04 -17.59 13.56
CA ASN A 588 8.96 -16.13 13.66
C ASN A 588 10.10 -15.55 14.51
N GLU A 589 10.44 -16.21 15.62
CA GLU A 589 11.56 -15.79 16.48
C GLU A 589 12.90 -15.81 15.74
N ARG A 590 13.21 -16.89 15.03
CA ARG A 590 14.44 -17.01 14.22
C ARG A 590 14.51 -15.98 13.10
N LEU A 591 13.38 -15.66 12.46
CA LEU A 591 13.30 -14.62 11.44
C LEU A 591 13.57 -13.23 12.03
N ASP A 592 13.04 -12.93 13.21
CA ASP A 592 13.26 -11.66 13.91
C ASP A 592 14.74 -11.52 14.34
N LYS A 593 15.34 -12.58 14.88
CA LYS A 593 16.78 -12.64 15.24
C LYS A 593 17.69 -12.37 14.04
N LEU A 594 17.47 -13.04 12.92
CA LEU A 594 18.24 -12.82 11.69
C LEU A 594 18.09 -11.38 11.17
N ALA A 595 16.86 -10.84 11.19
CA ALA A 595 16.61 -9.49 10.73
C ALA A 595 17.29 -8.43 11.61
N ALA A 596 17.19 -8.58 12.94
CA ALA A 596 17.80 -7.67 13.89
C ALA A 596 19.33 -7.71 13.83
N ARG A 597 19.91 -8.91 13.74
CA ARG A 597 21.37 -9.07 13.59
C ARG A 597 21.90 -8.46 12.30
N ARG A 598 21.14 -8.55 11.20
CA ARG A 598 21.50 -7.88 9.95
C ARG A 598 21.61 -6.37 10.11
N VAL A 599 20.66 -5.75 10.84
CA VAL A 599 20.67 -4.32 11.11
C VAL A 599 21.90 -3.93 11.94
N ASP A 600 22.21 -4.70 12.99
CA ASP A 600 23.42 -4.51 13.80
C ASP A 600 24.71 -4.53 12.94
N PHE A 601 24.86 -5.52 12.07
CA PHE A 601 26.03 -5.62 11.19
C PHE A 601 26.12 -4.50 10.15
N VAL A 602 24.98 -3.99 9.66
CA VAL A 602 24.98 -2.83 8.75
C VAL A 602 25.41 -1.57 9.49
N GLU A 603 24.89 -1.33 10.69
CA GLU A 603 25.24 -0.15 11.50
C GLU A 603 26.73 -0.15 11.89
N ARG A 604 27.29 -1.33 12.17
CA ARG A 604 28.73 -1.53 12.44
C ARG A 604 29.61 -1.49 11.19
N GLY A 605 29.03 -1.29 9.99
CA GLY A 605 29.76 -1.23 8.72
C GLY A 605 30.29 -2.58 8.22
N MET A 606 29.84 -3.70 8.80
CA MET A 606 30.29 -5.07 8.52
C MET A 606 29.61 -5.68 7.29
N LEU A 607 28.37 -5.24 7.03
CA LEU A 607 27.61 -5.55 5.83
C LEU A 607 27.34 -4.28 5.03
N PRO A 608 27.29 -4.35 3.68
CA PRO A 608 26.83 -3.21 2.91
C PRO A 608 25.41 -2.86 3.35
N GLY A 609 25.18 -1.58 3.66
CA GLY A 609 23.84 -1.03 3.79
C GLY A 609 23.02 -1.44 2.58
N ARG A 610 21.72 -1.71 2.78
CA ARG A 610 20.82 -2.36 1.82
C ARG A 610 20.93 -1.73 0.42
N ALA A 611 21.88 -2.20 -0.38
CA ALA A 611 21.93 -1.93 -1.79
C ALA A 611 20.77 -2.72 -2.42
N PRO A 612 20.09 -2.17 -3.45
CA PRO A 612 19.26 -2.99 -4.32
C PRO A 612 20.07 -4.23 -4.74
N PRO A 613 19.44 -5.40 -4.86
CA PRO A 613 20.15 -6.60 -5.28
C PRO A 613 20.97 -6.30 -6.55
N PRO A 614 22.24 -6.73 -6.64
CA PRO A 614 23.04 -6.49 -7.83
C PRO A 614 22.34 -7.10 -9.06
N SER A 615 22.25 -6.32 -10.14
CA SER A 615 21.47 -6.56 -11.37
C SER A 615 21.96 -7.74 -12.24
N ALA A 616 22.55 -8.78 -11.65
CA ALA A 616 23.35 -9.75 -12.41
C ALA A 616 23.33 -11.19 -11.89
N LEU A 617 22.23 -11.66 -11.28
CA LEU A 617 22.05 -13.10 -11.11
C LEU A 617 20.96 -13.62 -12.05
N PRO A 618 21.25 -14.70 -12.82
CA PRO A 618 20.23 -15.36 -13.63
C PRO A 618 19.14 -15.97 -12.72
N PRO A 619 17.89 -16.07 -13.20
CA PRO A 619 16.80 -16.61 -12.42
C PRO A 619 17.07 -18.07 -12.00
N PRO A 620 16.58 -18.52 -10.83
CA PRO A 620 16.65 -19.91 -10.43
C PRO A 620 15.84 -20.78 -11.42
N LEU A 621 16.36 -21.98 -11.69
CA LEU A 621 15.69 -22.97 -12.54
C LEU A 621 14.37 -23.42 -11.92
N PRO A 622 13.33 -23.68 -12.74
CA PRO A 622 12.02 -24.10 -12.24
C PRO A 622 12.11 -25.48 -11.58
N THR A 623 11.72 -25.57 -10.31
CA THR A 623 11.45 -26.85 -9.64
C THR A 623 10.08 -27.35 -10.08
N ASN A 624 10.05 -28.51 -10.74
CA ASN A 624 8.85 -29.28 -11.00
C ASN A 624 8.31 -29.82 -9.67
N ASP A 625 7.26 -29.24 -9.13
CA ASP A 625 6.38 -29.94 -8.19
C ASP A 625 4.92 -29.60 -8.53
N GLY A 626 4.12 -30.65 -8.71
CA GLY A 626 2.72 -30.60 -9.07
C GLY A 626 1.86 -29.96 -7.99
N ASP A 627 0.72 -29.43 -8.41
CA ASP A 627 -0.30 -28.74 -7.61
C ASP A 627 -0.01 -27.27 -7.25
N ALA A 628 0.30 -26.47 -8.28
CA ALA A 628 0.36 -25.01 -8.18
C ALA A 628 -0.88 -24.34 -8.83
N VAL A 629 -1.66 -23.63 -8.02
CA VAL A 629 -2.36 -22.42 -8.49
C VAL A 629 -1.26 -21.45 -8.95
N PRO A 630 -1.28 -20.92 -10.19
CA PRO A 630 -0.16 -20.14 -10.69
C PRO A 630 -0.03 -18.83 -9.91
N ARG A 631 1.03 -18.74 -9.09
CA ARG A 631 1.57 -17.46 -8.64
C ARG A 631 2.24 -16.82 -9.86
N GLN A 632 1.56 -15.86 -10.45
CA GLN A 632 2.15 -15.02 -11.48
C GLN A 632 3.18 -14.12 -10.79
N GLU A 633 4.45 -14.47 -10.94
CA GLU A 633 5.58 -13.72 -10.39
C GLU A 633 5.57 -12.29 -10.94
N ASN A 634 5.54 -11.31 -10.03
CA ASN A 634 5.81 -9.91 -10.31
C ASN A 634 7.29 -9.77 -10.69
N ALA A 635 7.62 -10.07 -11.94
CA ALA A 635 8.91 -9.76 -12.52
C ALA A 635 8.89 -8.31 -13.02
N ASP A 636 9.27 -7.38 -12.14
CA ASP A 636 9.68 -6.00 -12.46
C ASP A 636 10.47 -5.43 -11.25
N ASP A 637 11.60 -6.05 -10.86
CA ASP A 637 12.60 -5.45 -9.97
C ASP A 637 13.86 -5.16 -10.81
N ASP A 638 13.89 -4.01 -11.49
CA ASP A 638 15.07 -3.45 -12.16
C ASP A 638 15.14 -1.95 -11.87
N ASP A 639 15.27 -1.63 -10.59
CA ASP A 639 15.48 -0.27 -10.09
C ASP A 639 16.97 0.07 -10.21
N GLY A 640 17.34 0.81 -11.25
CA GLY A 640 18.68 1.42 -11.35
C GLY A 640 18.94 2.44 -10.23
N VAL A 641 20.21 2.71 -9.97
CA VAL A 641 20.71 3.65 -8.94
C VAL A 641 20.02 5.02 -9.01
N ALA A 642 19.57 5.53 -7.85
CA ALA A 642 19.02 6.87 -7.71
C ALA A 642 20.09 7.94 -8.00
N SER A 643 19.72 8.93 -8.81
CA SER A 643 20.48 10.18 -8.97
C SER A 643 20.05 11.13 -7.84
N ASP A 644 21.01 11.72 -7.12
CA ASP A 644 20.81 12.69 -6.02
C ASP A 644 20.23 14.05 -6.45
N ARG A 645 19.68 14.17 -7.66
CA ARG A 645 19.18 15.45 -8.20
C ARG A 645 17.74 15.70 -7.76
N ARG A 646 17.56 16.56 -6.75
CA ARG A 646 16.26 16.94 -6.17
C ARG A 646 15.49 18.01 -6.97
N ASP A 647 15.92 18.32 -8.20
CA ASP A 647 15.54 19.56 -8.90
C ASP A 647 14.70 19.38 -10.19
N ILE A 648 14.19 18.17 -10.50
CA ILE A 648 13.51 17.89 -11.79
C ILE A 648 12.07 17.37 -11.59
N LEU A 649 11.09 17.94 -12.30
CA LEU A 649 9.67 17.50 -12.31
C LEU A 649 9.51 16.08 -12.90
N GLY A 650 10.28 15.78 -13.96
CA GLY A 650 10.43 14.46 -14.54
C GLY A 650 11.63 14.42 -15.50
N GLU A 651 12.36 13.31 -15.55
CA GLU A 651 13.45 13.05 -16.50
C GLU A 651 13.23 11.70 -17.19
N VAL A 652 13.32 11.65 -18.52
CA VAL A 652 13.19 10.42 -19.29
C VAL A 652 14.51 10.04 -19.94
N THR A 653 15.05 8.89 -19.54
CA THR A 653 16.35 8.41 -20.01
C THR A 653 16.22 7.12 -20.81
N LEU A 654 16.96 7.01 -21.91
CA LEU A 654 17.02 5.78 -22.71
C LEU A 654 17.60 4.62 -21.91
N ALA A 655 17.16 3.39 -22.23
CA ALA A 655 17.80 2.19 -21.70
C ALA A 655 19.31 2.17 -22.00
N ARG A 656 20.09 1.60 -21.09
CA ARG A 656 21.56 1.61 -21.16
C ARG A 656 22.13 0.94 -22.43
N LEU A 657 21.44 -0.05 -22.99
CA LEU A 657 21.92 -0.81 -24.14
C LEU A 657 20.98 -0.69 -25.35
N PRO A 658 21.49 -0.30 -26.53
CA PRO A 658 20.71 -0.29 -27.75
C PRO A 658 20.51 -1.72 -28.29
N ILE A 659 19.44 -1.91 -29.07
CA ILE A 659 19.13 -3.18 -29.73
C ILE A 659 20.13 -3.41 -30.86
N ARG A 660 20.89 -4.51 -30.78
CA ARG A 660 21.99 -4.78 -31.73
C ARG A 660 21.53 -5.16 -33.14
N ARG A 661 20.33 -5.74 -33.29
CA ARG A 661 19.84 -6.31 -34.55
C ARG A 661 19.11 -5.31 -35.46
N TYR A 662 18.91 -4.07 -35.02
CA TYR A 662 18.20 -3.07 -35.82
C TYR A 662 19.13 -2.42 -36.85
N PRO A 663 18.63 -2.09 -38.06
CA PRO A 663 19.38 -1.28 -39.00
C PRO A 663 19.76 0.06 -38.40
N ARG A 664 20.97 0.54 -38.71
CA ARG A 664 21.52 1.79 -38.16
C ARG A 664 21.49 2.96 -39.13
N ARG A 665 21.16 2.75 -40.40
CA ARG A 665 21.03 3.84 -41.38
C ARG A 665 19.56 4.24 -41.49
N PRO A 666 19.23 5.56 -41.54
CA PRO A 666 17.85 6.04 -41.60
C PRO A 666 16.98 5.32 -42.64
N ALA A 667 17.42 5.23 -43.90
CA ALA A 667 16.64 4.58 -44.97
C ALA A 667 16.38 3.08 -44.72
N ALA A 668 17.39 2.34 -44.24
CA ALA A 668 17.22 0.91 -43.92
C ALA A 668 16.36 0.71 -42.66
N LEU A 669 16.41 1.64 -41.72
CA LEU A 669 15.56 1.64 -40.54
C LEU A 669 14.10 1.97 -40.90
N ALA A 670 13.89 2.92 -41.82
CA ALA A 670 12.60 3.29 -42.38
C ALA A 670 11.88 2.07 -42.99
N GLU A 671 12.58 1.32 -43.85
CA GLU A 671 12.06 0.08 -44.43
C GLU A 671 11.76 -0.98 -43.35
N PHE A 672 12.67 -1.15 -42.37
CA PHE A 672 12.49 -2.15 -41.32
C PHE A 672 11.32 -1.85 -40.38
N LEU A 673 11.08 -0.57 -40.08
CA LEU A 673 9.97 -0.10 -39.26
C LEU A 673 8.66 0.06 -40.06
N GLN A 674 8.73 0.02 -41.40
CA GLN A 674 7.62 0.32 -42.31
C GLN A 674 7.13 1.77 -42.18
N VAL A 675 8.08 2.70 -42.07
CA VAL A 675 7.84 4.15 -41.96
C VAL A 675 8.70 4.86 -43.03
N PRO A 676 8.25 4.95 -44.29
CA PRO A 676 9.04 5.48 -45.40
C PRO A 676 9.58 6.89 -45.16
N ASP A 677 8.80 7.74 -44.50
CA ASP A 677 9.12 9.16 -44.25
C ASP A 677 10.04 9.37 -43.04
N LEU A 678 10.50 8.30 -42.38
CA LEU A 678 11.42 8.38 -41.24
C LEU A 678 12.68 9.24 -41.53
N PRO A 679 13.34 9.15 -42.70
CA PRO A 679 14.47 10.02 -43.00
C PRO A 679 14.10 11.50 -42.99
N ASP A 680 12.94 11.86 -43.53
CA ASP A 680 12.49 13.25 -43.59
C ASP A 680 12.04 13.77 -42.23
N MET A 681 11.40 12.92 -41.42
CA MET A 681 11.09 13.21 -40.01
C MET A 681 12.37 13.45 -39.20
N ILE A 682 13.43 12.67 -39.39
CA ILE A 682 14.72 12.89 -38.72
C ILE A 682 15.28 14.26 -39.08
N ARG A 683 15.19 14.66 -40.36
CA ARG A 683 15.71 15.95 -40.82
C ARG A 683 14.89 17.11 -40.23
N ARG A 684 13.57 17.02 -40.22
CA ARG A 684 12.68 18.02 -39.59
C ARG A 684 12.91 18.11 -38.08
N PHE A 685 13.07 16.97 -37.39
CA PHE A 685 13.43 16.95 -35.97
C PHE A 685 14.77 17.65 -35.72
N LEU A 686 15.82 17.34 -36.48
CA LEU A 686 17.11 18.03 -36.32
C LEU A 686 17.05 19.51 -36.68
N TYR A 687 16.16 19.90 -37.59
CA TYR A 687 15.88 21.32 -37.87
C TYR A 687 15.27 22.02 -36.66
N SER A 688 14.33 21.38 -35.95
CA SER A 688 13.72 21.95 -34.73
C SER A 688 14.71 22.13 -33.60
N GLN A 689 15.71 21.22 -33.49
CA GLN A 689 16.79 21.37 -32.51
C GLN A 689 17.72 22.56 -32.84
N ASP A 690 17.91 22.86 -34.13
CA ASP A 690 18.71 24.01 -34.57
C ASP A 690 17.95 25.34 -34.45
N HIS A 691 16.60 25.30 -34.45
CA HIS A 691 15.72 26.46 -34.47
C HIS A 691 14.59 26.32 -33.43
N PRO A 692 14.90 26.36 -32.13
CA PRO A 692 13.92 26.13 -31.06
C PRO A 692 12.82 27.20 -31.01
N ASP A 693 13.11 28.42 -31.44
CA ASP A 693 12.18 29.56 -31.42
C ASP A 693 11.37 29.72 -32.73
N ASN A 694 11.28 28.67 -33.55
CA ASN A 694 10.57 28.76 -34.83
C ASN A 694 9.06 28.53 -34.65
N ASP A 695 8.26 29.51 -35.06
CA ASP A 695 6.79 29.48 -34.94
C ASP A 695 6.09 28.65 -36.03
N ILE A 696 6.84 28.13 -37.03
CA ILE A 696 6.29 27.33 -38.12
C ILE A 696 6.15 25.85 -37.67
N PRO A 697 4.96 25.23 -37.81
CA PRO A 697 4.78 23.80 -37.55
C PRO A 697 5.80 22.94 -38.32
N LEU A 698 6.37 21.92 -37.67
CA LEU A 698 7.48 21.14 -38.24
C LEU A 698 7.15 20.50 -39.59
N ASN A 699 5.90 20.09 -39.79
CA ASN A 699 5.42 19.47 -41.02
C ASN A 699 5.41 20.46 -42.20
N ASP A 700 5.24 21.76 -41.92
CA ASP A 700 5.20 22.83 -42.92
C ASP A 700 6.60 23.31 -43.32
N VAL A 701 7.65 22.93 -42.58
CA VAL A 701 9.03 23.25 -42.92
C VAL A 701 9.42 22.50 -44.21
N PRO A 702 9.78 23.22 -45.30
CA PRO A 702 10.18 22.58 -46.54
C PRO A 702 11.42 21.72 -46.32
N ILE A 703 11.39 20.45 -46.74
CA ILE A 703 12.47 19.48 -46.48
C ILE A 703 13.84 19.94 -47.02
N ARG A 704 13.85 20.78 -48.06
CA ARG A 704 15.05 21.41 -48.61
C ARG A 704 15.79 22.35 -47.64
N GLN A 705 15.07 22.88 -46.64
CA GLN A 705 15.63 23.74 -45.58
C GLN A 705 16.13 22.92 -44.38
N CYS A 706 15.72 21.65 -44.27
CA CYS A 706 16.13 20.78 -43.17
C CYS A 706 17.54 20.21 -43.40
N PRO A 707 18.36 20.06 -42.35
CA PRO A 707 19.71 19.50 -42.46
C PRO A 707 19.67 18.08 -43.03
N SER A 708 20.65 17.69 -43.84
CA SER A 708 20.80 16.30 -44.27
C SER A 708 21.40 15.47 -43.13
N TYR A 709 20.90 14.25 -42.91
CA TYR A 709 21.43 13.35 -41.88
C TYR A 709 21.91 12.02 -42.48
N SER A 710 23.23 11.77 -42.41
CA SER A 710 23.86 10.50 -42.82
C SER A 710 24.43 9.72 -41.63
N GLY A 711 24.16 10.16 -40.40
CA GLY A 711 24.62 9.53 -39.16
C GLY A 711 23.98 8.17 -38.88
N LYS A 712 24.45 7.52 -37.80
CA LYS A 712 23.89 6.23 -37.35
C LYS A 712 22.76 6.49 -36.37
N VAL A 713 21.63 5.79 -36.55
CA VAL A 713 20.54 5.72 -35.58
C VAL A 713 20.76 4.51 -34.68
N LYS A 714 20.68 4.72 -33.37
CA LYS A 714 20.63 3.62 -32.38
C LYS A 714 19.20 3.50 -31.88
N VAL A 715 18.66 2.28 -31.86
CA VAL A 715 17.29 2.01 -31.37
C VAL A 715 17.35 1.33 -30.02
N PHE A 716 16.45 1.67 -29.11
CA PHE A 716 16.39 1.19 -27.73
C PHE A 716 15.05 0.49 -27.46
N PRO A 717 15.02 -0.53 -26.59
CA PRO A 717 13.78 -1.26 -26.29
C PRO A 717 12.83 -0.50 -25.36
N SER A 718 13.33 0.52 -24.66
CA SER A 718 12.58 1.22 -23.62
C SER A 718 13.30 2.50 -23.20
N ALA A 719 12.56 3.38 -22.54
CA ALA A 719 13.06 4.49 -21.74
C ALA A 719 12.55 4.36 -20.30
N VAL A 720 13.21 5.04 -19.36
CA VAL A 720 12.80 5.12 -17.96
C VAL A 720 12.46 6.56 -17.63
N ALA A 721 11.20 6.80 -17.30
CA ALA A 721 10.74 8.07 -16.74
C ALA A 721 11.00 8.06 -15.23
N THR A 722 11.59 9.14 -14.73
CA THR A 722 11.88 9.36 -13.31
C THR A 722 11.21 10.67 -12.92
N PHE A 723 10.18 10.63 -12.09
CA PHE A 723 9.35 11.79 -11.78
C PHE A 723 9.02 11.88 -10.29
N TYR A 724 8.67 13.09 -9.84
CA TYR A 724 8.27 13.30 -8.46
C TYR A 724 6.84 12.77 -8.22
N ALA A 725 6.71 12.03 -7.13
CA ALA A 725 5.61 11.13 -6.87
C ALA A 725 5.29 11.11 -5.36
N PRO A 726 4.56 12.12 -4.85
CA PRO A 726 4.36 12.29 -3.40
C PRO A 726 3.47 11.21 -2.78
N SER A 727 2.57 10.59 -3.56
CA SER A 727 1.49 9.70 -3.09
C SER A 727 1.75 8.18 -3.21
N ASP A 728 2.82 7.72 -3.86
CA ASP A 728 3.18 6.29 -3.95
C ASP A 728 4.27 5.88 -2.92
N GLN A 729 4.60 4.58 -2.85
CA GLN A 729 5.81 4.09 -2.16
C GLN A 729 7.05 4.55 -2.92
N SER A 730 7.30 5.84 -2.92
CA SER A 730 8.41 6.45 -3.63
C SER A 730 9.69 6.32 -2.81
N GLY A 731 10.84 6.30 -3.49
CA GLY A 731 12.15 6.26 -2.84
C GLY A 731 12.40 7.52 -2.00
N ILE A 732 13.60 7.60 -1.40
CA ILE A 732 14.03 8.76 -0.60
C ILE A 732 13.75 10.05 -1.38
N GLY A 733 12.94 10.94 -0.81
CA GLY A 733 12.58 12.24 -1.42
C GLY A 733 11.38 12.23 -2.37
N GLY A 734 10.66 11.12 -2.52
CA GLY A 734 9.42 11.09 -3.31
C GLY A 734 9.61 10.82 -4.80
N MET A 735 10.79 10.38 -5.25
CA MET A 735 11.01 10.05 -6.67
C MET A 735 10.50 8.65 -7.01
N HIS A 736 9.78 8.53 -8.13
CA HIS A 736 9.29 7.28 -8.71
C HIS A 736 9.90 7.05 -10.09
N ARG A 737 10.03 5.78 -10.48
CA ARG A 737 10.56 5.39 -11.79
C ARG A 737 9.62 4.41 -12.46
N GLU A 738 9.32 4.66 -13.73
CA GLU A 738 8.56 3.73 -14.54
C GLU A 738 9.20 3.52 -15.91
N ARG A 739 9.02 2.31 -16.45
CA ARG A 739 9.60 1.91 -17.74
C ARG A 739 8.57 1.99 -18.85
N ILE A 740 8.83 2.82 -19.84
CA ILE A 740 8.06 2.96 -21.08
C ILE A 740 8.71 2.05 -22.14
N ARG A 741 7.92 1.17 -22.77
CA ARG A 741 8.43 0.14 -23.69
C ARG A 741 7.98 0.40 -25.13
N ALA A 742 8.91 0.16 -26.05
CA ALA A 742 8.65 0.14 -27.50
C ALA A 742 9.40 -1.04 -28.13
N VAL A 743 8.75 -2.20 -28.18
CA VAL A 743 9.35 -3.47 -28.64
C VAL A 743 8.43 -4.24 -29.58
N ARG A 744 9.00 -4.81 -30.64
CA ARG A 744 8.29 -5.67 -31.60
C ARG A 744 7.90 -7.05 -31.06
N SER A 745 8.50 -7.49 -29.95
CA SER A 745 8.11 -8.71 -29.24
C SER A 745 8.33 -8.55 -27.75
N TRP A 746 7.28 -8.73 -26.97
CA TRP A 746 7.32 -8.69 -25.51
C TRP A 746 7.03 -10.08 -24.93
N ARG A 747 7.93 -10.58 -24.08
CA ARG A 747 7.85 -11.94 -23.46
C ARG A 747 7.60 -13.06 -24.49
N GLY A 748 8.25 -12.98 -25.65
CA GLY A 748 8.10 -13.95 -26.74
C GLY A 748 6.73 -13.92 -27.45
N SER A 749 5.95 -12.86 -27.23
CA SER A 749 4.61 -12.69 -27.79
C SER A 749 4.55 -11.44 -28.69
N ALA A 750 3.36 -10.83 -28.76
CA ALA A 750 3.05 -9.66 -29.59
C ALA A 750 3.90 -8.41 -29.25
N PRO A 751 3.92 -7.41 -30.15
CA PRO A 751 4.52 -6.12 -29.88
C PRO A 751 3.91 -5.42 -28.64
N ARG A 752 4.72 -4.58 -27.99
CA ARG A 752 4.30 -3.68 -26.92
C ARG A 752 4.85 -2.28 -27.20
N TYR A 753 3.92 -1.35 -27.39
CA TYR A 753 4.17 0.06 -27.65
C TYR A 753 3.32 0.85 -26.66
N ASP A 754 3.97 1.34 -25.62
CA ASP A 754 3.33 2.05 -24.51
C ASP A 754 2.97 3.49 -24.94
N CYS A 755 1.95 4.06 -24.29
CA CYS A 755 1.57 5.46 -24.46
C CYS A 755 2.29 6.36 -23.45
N ILE A 756 2.41 7.64 -23.76
CA ILE A 756 3.12 8.66 -22.99
C ILE A 756 2.33 9.96 -22.92
N PHE A 757 2.53 10.71 -21.85
CA PHE A 757 2.18 12.13 -21.77
C PHE A 757 3.36 12.98 -22.27
N VAL A 758 3.05 13.93 -23.14
CA VAL A 758 4.00 14.90 -23.70
C VAL A 758 3.60 16.29 -23.22
N GLU A 759 4.57 17.09 -22.80
CA GLU A 759 4.34 18.47 -22.35
C GLU A 759 3.90 19.36 -23.51
N LYS A 760 2.80 20.11 -23.33
CA LYS A 760 2.24 21.07 -24.29
C LYS A 760 2.39 22.50 -23.81
N ASP A 761 1.89 22.75 -22.59
CA ASP A 761 1.85 24.08 -21.98
C ASP A 761 1.87 23.93 -20.46
N THR A 762 3.01 24.27 -19.84
CA THR A 762 3.18 24.17 -18.38
C THR A 762 2.38 25.20 -17.59
N ALA A 763 1.80 26.20 -18.25
CA ALA A 763 0.92 27.17 -17.60
C ALA A 763 -0.50 26.64 -17.40
N GLN A 764 -0.88 25.55 -18.08
CA GLN A 764 -2.22 24.96 -17.97
C GLN A 764 -2.22 23.70 -17.09
N PRO A 765 -3.23 23.55 -16.19
CA PRO A 765 -3.32 22.40 -15.31
C PRO A 765 -3.85 21.16 -16.04
N GLY A 766 -3.46 19.99 -15.53
CA GLY A 766 -3.95 18.70 -16.00
C GLY A 766 -3.65 18.45 -17.48
N PHE A 767 -4.53 17.68 -18.13
CA PHE A 767 -4.36 17.29 -19.53
C PHE A 767 -4.45 18.47 -20.50
N ARG A 768 -4.99 19.64 -20.10
CA ARG A 768 -4.98 20.84 -20.96
C ARG A 768 -3.56 21.31 -21.29
N GLY A 769 -2.64 21.09 -20.35
CA GLY A 769 -1.21 21.34 -20.52
C GLY A 769 -0.42 20.17 -21.12
N LEU A 770 -1.08 19.07 -21.51
CA LEU A 770 -0.45 17.84 -21.99
C LEU A 770 -1.01 17.41 -23.36
N LEU A 771 -0.26 16.52 -24.01
CA LEU A 771 -0.68 15.72 -25.17
C LEU A 771 -0.50 14.24 -24.84
N ALA A 772 -1.20 13.37 -25.57
CA ALA A 772 -1.01 11.93 -25.49
C ALA A 772 -0.39 11.40 -26.80
N ALA A 773 0.58 10.50 -26.68
CA ALA A 773 1.20 9.86 -27.83
C ALA A 773 1.50 8.39 -27.55
N ARG A 774 1.65 7.57 -28.59
CA ARG A 774 2.11 6.17 -28.51
C ARG A 774 3.50 6.05 -29.08
N VAL A 775 4.41 5.43 -28.32
CA VAL A 775 5.80 5.28 -28.74
C VAL A 775 5.99 4.03 -29.59
N LEU A 776 6.41 4.22 -30.84
CA LEU A 776 6.75 3.16 -31.80
C LEU A 776 8.23 2.76 -31.73
N ALA A 777 9.13 3.71 -31.45
CA ALA A 777 10.56 3.43 -31.33
C ALA A 777 11.27 4.46 -30.45
N PHE A 778 12.15 4.01 -29.56
CA PHE A 778 13.11 4.89 -28.87
C PHE A 778 14.42 4.94 -29.66
N MET A 779 14.94 6.13 -29.91
CA MET A 779 16.09 6.36 -30.78
C MET A 779 17.11 7.31 -30.16
N SER A 780 18.33 7.22 -30.66
CA SER A 780 19.39 8.20 -30.41
C SER A 780 20.06 8.55 -31.73
N LEU A 781 20.19 9.85 -31.97
CA LEU A 781 20.81 10.45 -33.14
C LEU A 781 22.10 11.18 -32.72
N ASP A 782 23.15 11.09 -33.54
CA ASP A 782 24.43 11.75 -33.30
C ASP A 782 24.67 12.75 -34.43
N LYS A 783 24.58 14.04 -34.10
CA LYS A 783 24.86 15.14 -35.03
C LYS A 783 25.99 15.96 -34.43
N ASP A 784 27.12 15.96 -35.14
CA ASP A 784 28.32 16.73 -34.78
C ASP A 784 28.83 16.47 -33.34
N GLY A 785 28.67 15.24 -32.85
CA GLY A 785 29.09 14.83 -31.50
C GLY A 785 28.05 15.09 -30.40
N ILE A 786 26.91 15.72 -30.72
CA ILE A 786 25.78 15.90 -29.82
C ILE A 786 24.82 14.74 -30.01
N ILE A 787 24.49 14.07 -28.89
CA ILE A 787 23.59 12.93 -28.86
C ILE A 787 22.18 13.41 -28.49
N TYR A 788 21.25 13.28 -29.43
CA TYR A 788 19.84 13.61 -29.22
C TYR A 788 19.03 12.33 -28.90
N PRO A 789 18.55 12.15 -27.67
CA PRO A 789 17.59 11.11 -27.33
C PRO A 789 16.19 11.50 -27.84
N CYS A 790 15.56 10.65 -28.63
CA CYS A 790 14.27 10.95 -29.25
C CYS A 790 13.35 9.72 -29.35
N ALA A 791 12.09 9.96 -29.68
CA ALA A 791 11.07 8.93 -29.84
C ALA A 791 10.29 9.08 -31.15
N LEU A 792 10.21 7.96 -31.89
CA LEU A 792 9.16 7.52 -32.81
C LEU A 792 7.76 7.58 -32.21
N VAL A 793 6.88 8.55 -32.50
CA VAL A 793 5.53 8.57 -31.91
C VAL A 793 4.39 8.72 -32.92
N THR A 794 3.21 8.21 -32.56
CA THR A 794 1.92 8.57 -33.15
C THR A 794 1.06 9.32 -32.13
N TRP A 795 0.27 10.29 -32.59
CA TRP A 795 -0.45 11.21 -31.70
C TRP A 795 -1.91 10.82 -31.45
N PHE A 796 -2.48 11.48 -30.45
CA PHE A 796 -3.90 11.48 -30.12
C PHE A 796 -4.34 12.90 -29.73
N SER A 797 -5.46 13.36 -30.29
CA SER A 797 -6.07 14.66 -29.98
C SER A 797 -7.23 14.52 -29.00
N ALA A 798 -7.42 15.53 -28.16
CA ALA A 798 -8.55 15.63 -27.25
C ALA A 798 -9.87 15.83 -28.02
N ILE A 799 -10.91 15.09 -27.62
CA ILE A 799 -12.27 15.30 -28.09
C ILE A 799 -12.95 16.27 -27.13
N GLY A 800 -13.06 17.53 -27.56
CA GLY A 800 -13.62 18.62 -26.76
C GLY A 800 -12.64 19.25 -25.78
N GLU A 801 -13.13 20.24 -25.03
CA GLU A 801 -12.32 21.11 -24.14
C GLU A 801 -12.43 20.75 -22.64
N GLU A 802 -13.19 19.69 -22.33
CA GLU A 802 -13.47 19.24 -20.96
C GLU A 802 -13.55 17.70 -20.88
N PRO A 803 -13.29 17.10 -19.70
CA PRO A 803 -13.53 15.68 -19.47
C PRO A 803 -14.99 15.27 -19.70
N CYS A 804 -15.22 13.99 -20.02
CA CYS A 804 -16.57 13.42 -20.07
C CYS A 804 -17.31 13.67 -18.73
N PRO A 805 -18.51 14.25 -18.75
CA PRO A 805 -19.22 14.65 -17.52
C PRO A 805 -19.64 13.46 -16.64
N ASP A 806 -19.84 12.29 -17.25
CA ASP A 806 -20.30 11.09 -16.54
C ASP A 806 -19.15 10.25 -15.97
N VAL A 807 -18.05 10.14 -16.73
CA VAL A 807 -16.89 9.31 -16.36
C VAL A 807 -15.82 10.14 -15.66
N GLY A 808 -15.71 11.43 -15.97
CA GLY A 808 -14.70 12.35 -15.43
C GLY A 808 -13.31 12.16 -16.04
N MET A 809 -13.20 11.55 -17.24
CA MET A 809 -11.95 11.33 -17.97
C MET A 809 -11.97 12.09 -19.32
N TRP A 810 -10.80 12.60 -19.74
CA TRP A 810 -10.60 13.14 -21.09
C TRP A 810 -10.78 12.04 -22.14
N MET A 811 -11.45 12.39 -23.22
CA MET A 811 -11.60 11.54 -24.39
C MET A 811 -10.57 11.96 -25.44
N VAL A 812 -9.94 11.00 -26.10
CA VAL A 812 -8.98 11.25 -27.17
C VAL A 812 -9.21 10.31 -28.35
N GLU A 813 -8.93 10.79 -29.55
CA GLU A 813 -8.93 10.01 -30.79
C GLU A 813 -7.54 10.00 -31.44
N PRO A 814 -7.15 8.94 -32.16
CA PRO A 814 -5.96 8.93 -32.99
C PRO A 814 -5.91 10.07 -33.99
N ASP A 815 -4.77 10.75 -34.09
CA ASP A 815 -4.54 11.71 -35.17
C ASP A 815 -4.26 10.97 -36.47
N LEU A 816 -4.93 11.41 -37.53
CA LEU A 816 -4.84 10.84 -38.87
C LEU A 816 -4.36 11.91 -39.87
N ASP A 817 -3.48 11.52 -40.78
CA ASP A 817 -3.04 12.36 -41.90
C ASP A 817 -4.07 12.44 -43.04
N GLU A 818 -3.73 13.16 -44.12
CA GLU A 818 -4.63 13.34 -45.28
C GLU A 818 -4.98 12.01 -45.97
N GLU A 819 -4.12 11.00 -45.84
CA GLU A 819 -4.32 9.64 -46.35
C GLU A 819 -5.13 8.74 -45.40
N GLY A 820 -5.46 9.22 -44.19
CA GLY A 820 -6.17 8.46 -43.16
C GLY A 820 -5.28 7.48 -42.39
N GLU A 821 -3.96 7.61 -42.51
CA GLU A 821 -2.97 6.85 -41.74
C GLU A 821 -2.59 7.61 -40.47
N ARG A 822 -1.92 6.93 -39.53
CA ARG A 822 -1.59 7.55 -38.23
C ARG A 822 -0.56 8.67 -38.42
N GLU A 823 -0.88 9.87 -37.94
CA GLU A 823 0.07 10.98 -37.95
C GLU A 823 1.29 10.63 -37.06
N MET A 824 2.49 10.76 -37.63
CA MET A 824 3.75 10.41 -36.96
C MET A 824 4.68 11.61 -36.85
N SER A 825 5.45 11.66 -35.76
CA SER A 825 6.54 12.62 -35.63
C SER A 825 7.68 12.05 -34.77
N ILE A 826 8.83 12.75 -34.77
CA ILE A 826 9.92 12.48 -33.84
C ILE A 826 9.95 13.61 -32.81
N ILE A 827 9.87 13.25 -31.54
CA ILE A 827 9.97 14.17 -30.41
C ILE A 827 11.24 13.94 -29.60
N HIS A 828 11.74 14.98 -28.95
CA HIS A 828 12.85 14.87 -28.00
C HIS A 828 12.36 14.19 -26.71
N LEU A 829 13.19 13.39 -26.03
CA LEU A 829 12.73 12.74 -24.79
C LEU A 829 12.47 13.73 -23.64
N ASP A 830 13.08 14.90 -23.67
CA ASP A 830 12.89 15.95 -22.66
C ASP A 830 11.45 16.52 -22.66
N THR A 831 10.68 16.34 -23.73
CA THR A 831 9.26 16.72 -23.76
C THR A 831 8.35 15.64 -23.19
N VAL A 832 8.87 14.43 -22.96
CA VAL A 832 8.11 13.31 -22.43
C VAL A 832 8.09 13.43 -20.91
N LEU A 833 6.89 13.53 -20.34
CA LEU A 833 6.75 13.58 -18.90
C LEU A 833 6.84 12.18 -18.29
N ARG A 834 5.95 11.28 -18.74
CA ARG A 834 5.80 9.92 -18.20
C ARG A 834 4.91 9.03 -19.08
N ALA A 835 4.66 7.78 -18.67
CA ALA A 835 3.71 6.89 -19.35
C ALA A 835 2.25 7.36 -19.19
N ALA A 836 1.44 7.16 -20.22
CA ALA A 836 -0.01 7.38 -20.21
C ALA A 836 -0.76 6.06 -20.41
N HIS A 837 -1.95 5.94 -19.83
CA HIS A 837 -2.81 4.78 -20.01
C HIS A 837 -4.08 5.18 -20.74
N LEU A 838 -4.30 4.58 -21.93
CA LEU A 838 -5.50 4.77 -22.73
C LEU A 838 -6.42 3.56 -22.61
N VAL A 839 -7.68 3.80 -22.23
CA VAL A 839 -8.71 2.76 -22.12
C VAL A 839 -9.71 2.95 -23.26
N PRO A 840 -10.01 1.92 -24.06
CA PRO A 840 -10.96 2.06 -25.18
C PRO A 840 -12.34 2.54 -24.73
N ILE A 841 -12.96 3.41 -25.53
CA ILE A 841 -14.40 3.69 -25.45
C ILE A 841 -15.11 2.68 -26.35
N HIS A 842 -16.16 2.06 -25.82
CA HIS A 842 -16.88 0.99 -26.49
C HIS A 842 -18.18 1.51 -27.09
N GLY A 843 -18.50 1.06 -28.32
CA GLY A 843 -19.81 1.31 -28.92
C GLY A 843 -20.88 0.36 -28.41
N ASP A 844 -22.02 0.32 -29.11
CA ASP A 844 -23.17 -0.51 -28.76
C ASP A 844 -22.95 -2.02 -28.99
N ASP A 845 -22.01 -2.36 -29.88
CA ASP A 845 -21.71 -3.75 -30.24
C ASP A 845 -20.78 -4.43 -29.22
N PRO A 846 -21.05 -5.70 -28.85
CA PRO A 846 -20.17 -6.48 -27.99
C PRO A 846 -18.77 -6.66 -28.58
N VAL A 847 -17.76 -6.63 -27.72
CA VAL A 847 -16.35 -6.78 -28.12
C VAL A 847 -16.09 -8.21 -28.61
N PRO A 848 -15.61 -8.41 -29.85
CA PRO A 848 -15.39 -9.76 -30.38
C PRO A 848 -14.36 -10.57 -29.56
N ARG A 849 -14.61 -11.86 -29.37
CA ARG A 849 -13.76 -12.77 -28.55
C ARG A 849 -12.32 -12.91 -29.05
N TYR A 850 -12.07 -12.65 -30.33
CA TYR A 850 -10.74 -12.77 -30.93
C TYR A 850 -9.87 -11.50 -30.80
N PHE A 851 -10.44 -10.36 -30.35
CA PHE A 851 -9.69 -9.11 -30.17
C PHE A 851 -8.66 -9.18 -29.04
N LYS A 852 -7.38 -9.07 -29.33
CA LYS A 852 -6.37 -9.10 -28.26
C LYS A 852 -6.08 -7.68 -27.80
N TYR A 853 -5.88 -7.53 -26.49
CA TYR A 853 -5.41 -6.29 -25.85
C TYR A 853 -4.19 -5.65 -26.53
N THR A 854 -3.37 -6.47 -27.19
CA THR A 854 -2.17 -6.07 -27.93
C THR A 854 -2.48 -5.23 -29.17
N ARG A 855 -3.72 -5.27 -29.65
CA ARG A 855 -4.21 -4.53 -30.82
C ARG A 855 -5.21 -3.43 -30.46
N SER A 856 -5.50 -3.22 -29.18
CA SER A 856 -6.57 -2.28 -28.79
C SER A 856 -6.29 -0.86 -29.23
N LEU A 857 -5.04 -0.40 -29.10
CA LEU A 857 -4.62 0.92 -29.57
C LEU A 857 -4.66 1.09 -31.10
N ASP A 858 -4.85 -0.02 -31.85
CA ASP A 858 -4.95 -0.04 -33.32
C ASP A 858 -6.40 -0.19 -33.81
N LEU A 859 -7.31 -0.72 -32.98
CA LEU A 859 -8.64 -1.16 -33.40
C LEU A 859 -9.78 -0.25 -32.94
N PHE A 860 -9.59 0.50 -31.85
CA PHE A 860 -10.62 1.39 -31.32
C PHE A 860 -10.38 2.82 -31.80
N ALA A 861 -11.47 3.53 -32.11
CA ALA A 861 -11.42 4.89 -32.63
C ALA A 861 -11.25 5.95 -31.53
N VAL A 862 -11.72 5.68 -30.31
CA VAL A 862 -11.69 6.65 -29.21
C VAL A 862 -11.27 5.97 -27.92
N PHE A 863 -10.57 6.72 -27.07
CA PHE A 863 -10.04 6.26 -25.79
C PHE A 863 -10.28 7.28 -24.68
N TYR A 864 -10.47 6.81 -23.46
CA TYR A 864 -10.30 7.62 -22.26
C TYR A 864 -8.83 7.68 -21.83
N ILE A 865 -8.39 8.88 -21.44
CA ILE A 865 -7.18 9.08 -20.64
C ILE A 865 -7.48 8.60 -19.22
N ASN A 866 -6.92 7.45 -18.86
CA ASN A 866 -7.21 6.82 -17.58
C ASN A 866 -6.40 7.45 -16.44
N LYS A 867 -7.00 8.44 -15.80
CA LYS A 867 -6.45 9.08 -14.60
C LYS A 867 -6.34 8.16 -13.40
N TYR A 868 -7.13 7.10 -13.33
CA TYR A 868 -7.06 6.14 -12.23
C TYR A 868 -5.97 5.07 -12.47
N ALA A 869 -5.16 5.14 -13.53
CA ALA A 869 -4.09 4.17 -13.75
C ALA A 869 -3.12 4.05 -12.54
N ASP A 870 -2.83 5.16 -11.88
CA ASP A 870 -2.10 5.27 -10.61
C ASP A 870 -2.36 6.64 -9.97
N HIS A 871 -1.80 6.88 -8.76
CA HIS A 871 -2.00 8.14 -8.04
C HIS A 871 -1.44 9.34 -8.79
N HIS A 872 -0.35 9.17 -9.51
CA HIS A 872 0.29 10.26 -10.26
C HIS A 872 -0.48 10.62 -11.51
N SER A 873 -1.13 9.67 -12.18
CA SER A 873 -2.00 9.95 -13.31
C SER A 873 -3.22 10.76 -12.85
N HIS A 874 -3.69 10.51 -11.62
CA HIS A 874 -4.78 11.25 -11.02
C HIS A 874 -4.38 12.69 -10.66
N GLU A 875 -3.17 12.90 -10.14
CA GLU A 875 -2.66 14.24 -9.79
C GLU A 875 -2.13 15.05 -11.00
N ILE A 876 -1.54 14.39 -12.01
CA ILE A 876 -0.85 15.06 -13.12
C ILE A 876 -1.79 15.34 -14.29
N ALA A 877 -2.68 14.40 -14.62
CA ALA A 877 -3.48 14.53 -15.83
C ALA A 877 -4.79 15.31 -15.61
N PHE A 878 -5.17 15.66 -14.37
CA PHE A 878 -6.48 16.28 -14.07
C PHE A 878 -6.43 17.32 -12.97
#